data_AF-A0AAN8QCE9-F1
#
_entry.id   AF-A0AAN8QCE9-F1
#
_cell.length_a   1.000
_cell.length_b   1.000
_cell.length_c   1.000
_cell.angle_alpha   90.00
_cell.angle_beta   90.00
_cell.angle_gamma   90.00
#
_symmetry.space_group_name_H-M   'P 1'
#
loop_
_entity.id
_entity.type
_entity.pdbx_description
1 polymer ?
#
loop_
_entity_poly.entity_id
_entity_poly.type
_entity_poly.pdbx_seq_one_letter_code
_entity_poly.pdbx_strand_id
1 'polypeptide(L)'
;MRQRSSSTHSHIFKVIRAAVLTMLSNVPLYMPPAKHEEFTSKWNEIYGNNLPPLALYCLLCPEDSGALQFLIKFMDRMADYPDWKVTSAPNDEVPMAHSLTGFATAYDFIYSFLDEDRRDVYLRRIRSETEELFETSKYRGWGKQYLQNHQTTNILAILTGAIVVGTHEDPETMVWKQVSVNYMEKTMFLLNHIVDGSLDEGVAYGSYTAKSITQYVFLAQRHFNIDNTQNNWLLEHFWFYYATLLPGFQRTVGIADSNYNWFYGPESQLVFLDTFVIRNGTGNWLAQQIRKHRPKDGPMGQSSAQRWTTLHTEYIWYNVHLTPQPPHGFGKARMHIFSNWGVVTYGAGLPNGQGNTFVSFKSGKLGGRAVYDIVHAKPYSWLDGWNSFNPGHEHPDQNSFTFAPNGQVFVSEALYGPKYSYLNNVLVFGPSPSSQCNAPWEGQLGECAKWLRWTDEGVGDAAGELVAASSHRDTMFVSGEAAPAYSPAMRLRSVYRALVLLNSQTLLVLDHVEKLDDSPITSQSAFFHNLDIDFKYVPYKFMDKYNGALMDVWDAHYKMFWFDSQGLSPDTRIQEAEQAAEFKKRWTQYVNVTFPMRGTRKFYVCFSRLMRYALLSVLILWIAALLFMSNTCDQLLCGVKWKGVSTDPEVSKQIRLYDQHHFPLPTVVITTLPGSGSEILKHLFDNSSDFVYIRVPTEHVDIPETEFEFDSLVDACEWSRTDALRGRFKIIQGWLHSLVHNTKLHLQNIQLVESSRAKLPQRAPGPGSDRRKRTRRKEPAAELRGKMRGSLDRDAEYVREMRRHVSEYPNARVVLNMRSGSWGLKLPFIQEVVGPSLRAINVVRDPRAWIYLMLYNSKPSFYSLKNIPQHLSLIFKEDGSSSSTRDTCPASAPEFRMIRRLLSHSEASAVLMLAHLWLAHTSAVLRVGGSLQAEAYLQVRFEDIVTFPQETGERIHTFLGVPVTPAALNQLMFTTSTNLYNLMYEGDISPANINIWRQNMPRKDIRLIEDTCGVVMKRLGYSRFIS
;
A
#
# COMPACT_ATOMS: atom_id res chain seq x y z
N MET A 1 -6.44 -39.41 9.38
CA MET A 1 -5.05 -38.93 9.32
C MET A 1 -4.01 -40.05 9.31
N ARG A 2 -4.07 -41.07 10.20
CA ARG A 2 -3.08 -42.17 10.23
C ARG A 2 -2.82 -42.86 8.88
N GLN A 3 -3.88 -43.16 8.11
CA GLN A 3 -3.73 -43.73 6.77
C GLN A 3 -2.97 -42.82 5.80
N ARG A 4 -3.06 -41.48 5.95
CA ARG A 4 -2.30 -40.53 5.13
C ARG A 4 -0.81 -40.57 5.47
N SER A 5 -0.45 -40.81 6.74
CA SER A 5 0.94 -40.95 7.20
C SER A 5 1.71 -42.06 6.48
N SER A 6 1.05 -43.17 6.15
CA SER A 6 1.65 -44.31 5.43
C SER A 6 1.54 -44.21 3.90
N SER A 7 0.86 -43.17 3.38
CA SER A 7 0.60 -43.01 1.95
C SER A 7 0.93 -41.58 1.48
N THR A 8 -0.09 -40.75 1.29
CA THR A 8 -0.05 -39.45 0.61
C THR A 8 0.78 -38.39 1.33
N HIS A 9 0.91 -38.49 2.66
CA HIS A 9 1.65 -37.53 3.50
C HIS A 9 2.94 -38.14 4.06
N SER A 10 3.35 -39.31 3.56
CA SER A 10 4.51 -40.06 4.09
C SER A 10 5.81 -39.26 4.07
N HIS A 11 6.00 -38.38 3.09
CA HIS A 11 7.19 -37.53 3.00
C HIS A 11 7.28 -36.49 4.13
N ILE A 12 6.15 -35.90 4.55
CA ILE A 12 6.08 -34.98 5.70
C ILE A 12 6.18 -35.76 7.01
N PHE A 13 5.43 -36.87 7.10
CA PHE A 13 5.42 -37.70 8.31
C PHE A 13 6.80 -38.29 8.65
N LYS A 14 7.61 -38.65 7.65
CA LYS A 14 9.00 -39.08 7.87
C LYS A 14 9.84 -38.01 8.57
N VAL A 15 9.62 -36.73 8.27
CA VAL A 15 10.33 -35.61 8.91
C VAL A 15 9.87 -35.45 10.36
N ILE A 16 8.55 -35.53 10.61
CA ILE A 16 8.00 -35.51 11.98
C ILE A 16 8.57 -36.67 12.81
N ARG A 17 8.56 -37.89 12.26
CA ARG A 17 9.13 -39.06 12.94
C ARG A 17 10.62 -38.88 13.23
N ALA A 18 11.40 -38.37 12.27
CA ALA A 18 12.82 -38.11 12.48
C ALA A 18 13.06 -37.05 13.57
N ALA A 19 12.22 -36.02 13.65
CA ALA A 19 12.28 -35.02 14.73
C ALA A 19 12.06 -35.66 16.10
N VAL A 20 11.00 -36.46 16.26
CA VAL A 20 10.69 -37.15 17.53
C VAL A 20 11.78 -38.14 17.92
N LEU A 21 12.27 -38.96 16.99
CA LEU A 21 13.39 -39.88 17.25
C LEU A 21 14.65 -39.12 17.71
N THR A 22 14.91 -37.95 17.11
CA THR A 22 16.02 -37.09 17.54
C THR A 22 15.80 -36.58 18.97
N MET A 23 14.58 -36.16 19.33
CA MET A 23 14.25 -35.76 20.71
C MET A 23 14.47 -36.89 21.72
N LEU A 24 13.98 -38.10 21.40
CA LEU A 24 14.10 -39.28 22.26
C LEU A 24 15.56 -39.75 22.40
N SER A 25 16.37 -39.61 21.35
CA SER A 25 17.80 -39.95 21.40
C SER A 25 18.65 -38.96 22.20
N ASN A 26 18.17 -37.74 22.42
CA ASN A 26 18.90 -36.69 23.13
C ASN A 26 18.00 -35.96 24.13
N VAL A 27 17.45 -36.72 25.07
CA VAL A 27 16.54 -36.24 26.12
C VAL A 27 17.07 -34.99 26.86
N PRO A 28 18.36 -34.90 27.28
CA PRO A 28 18.84 -33.74 28.02
C PRO A 28 18.76 -32.42 27.26
N LEU A 29 18.82 -32.45 25.92
CA LEU A 29 18.75 -31.25 25.10
C LEU A 29 17.31 -30.77 24.87
N TYR A 30 16.36 -31.70 24.71
CA TYR A 30 15.00 -31.37 24.25
C TYR A 30 13.95 -31.36 25.37
N MET A 31 14.17 -32.10 26.46
CA MET A 31 13.28 -32.05 27.61
C MET A 31 13.44 -30.71 28.34
N PRO A 32 12.36 -29.99 28.71
CA PRO A 32 12.43 -28.81 29.57
C PRO A 32 13.22 -29.13 30.85
N PRO A 33 14.10 -28.25 31.35
CA PRO A 33 14.92 -28.53 32.53
C PRO A 33 14.09 -28.89 33.76
N ALA A 34 14.63 -29.62 34.73
CA ALA A 34 13.84 -29.90 35.95
C ALA A 34 13.61 -28.63 36.78
N LYS A 35 14.54 -27.66 36.70
CA LYS A 35 14.52 -26.40 37.43
C LYS A 35 14.00 -25.27 36.55
N HIS A 36 13.11 -24.44 37.08
CA HIS A 36 12.56 -23.29 36.37
C HIS A 36 13.64 -22.25 36.03
N GLU A 37 14.62 -22.06 36.90
CA GLU A 37 15.70 -21.09 36.69
C GLU A 37 16.54 -21.45 35.45
N GLU A 38 16.72 -22.73 35.16
CA GLU A 38 17.42 -23.19 33.96
C GLU A 38 16.55 -22.98 32.72
N PHE A 39 15.23 -23.21 32.82
CA PHE A 39 14.26 -22.98 31.75
C PHE A 39 14.18 -21.52 31.32
N THR A 40 14.23 -20.58 32.27
CA THR A 40 14.12 -19.12 32.00
C THR A 40 15.46 -18.44 31.71
N SER A 41 16.58 -19.16 31.85
CA SER A 41 17.94 -18.59 31.71
C SER A 41 18.31 -18.16 30.28
N LYS A 42 17.65 -18.73 29.27
CA LYS A 42 17.90 -18.50 27.85
C LYS A 42 16.58 -18.38 27.10
N TRP A 43 16.64 -17.87 25.87
CA TRP A 43 15.49 -17.87 24.98
C TRP A 43 14.97 -19.29 24.78
N ASN A 44 13.73 -19.53 25.19
CA ASN A 44 13.21 -20.87 25.48
C ASN A 44 12.10 -21.32 24.51
N GLU A 45 11.92 -20.63 23.37
CA GLU A 45 10.88 -20.97 22.37
C GLU A 45 10.94 -22.41 21.86
N ILE A 46 12.12 -23.05 21.93
CA ILE A 46 12.35 -24.44 21.53
C ILE A 46 11.37 -25.40 22.19
N TYR A 47 10.98 -25.14 23.44
CA TYR A 47 10.10 -26.03 24.18
C TYR A 47 8.69 -25.96 23.59
N GLY A 48 8.07 -24.79 23.53
CA GLY A 48 6.78 -24.59 22.86
C GLY A 48 6.76 -25.06 21.40
N ASN A 49 7.82 -24.78 20.64
CA ASN A 49 7.92 -25.14 19.23
C ASN A 49 7.94 -26.65 18.96
N ASN A 50 8.54 -27.43 19.85
CA ASN A 50 8.70 -28.87 19.68
C ASN A 50 7.49 -29.67 20.16
N LEU A 51 6.62 -29.09 21.00
CA LEU A 51 5.42 -29.76 21.51
C LEU A 51 4.44 -30.20 20.40
N PRO A 52 3.97 -29.32 19.49
CA PRO A 52 2.97 -29.69 18.49
C PRO A 52 3.37 -30.85 17.56
N PRO A 53 4.59 -30.88 16.96
CA PRO A 53 4.98 -32.02 16.14
C PRO A 53 5.14 -33.32 16.95
N LEU A 54 5.59 -33.24 18.20
CA LEU A 54 5.67 -34.39 19.11
C LEU A 54 4.27 -34.93 19.48
N ALA A 55 3.33 -34.05 19.80
CA ALA A 55 1.95 -34.39 20.09
C ALA A 55 1.24 -34.99 18.89
N LEU A 56 1.44 -34.41 17.69
CA LEU A 56 0.90 -34.96 16.45
C LEU A 56 1.46 -36.36 16.17
N TYR A 57 2.75 -36.59 16.41
CA TYR A 57 3.33 -37.92 16.29
C TYR A 57 2.65 -38.92 17.24
N CYS A 58 2.47 -38.59 18.51
CA CYS A 58 1.82 -39.47 19.49
C CYS A 58 0.35 -39.76 19.10
N LEU A 59 -0.36 -38.78 18.54
CA LEU A 59 -1.72 -38.98 18.02
C LEU A 59 -1.75 -39.94 16.81
N LEU A 60 -0.74 -39.85 15.94
CA LEU A 60 -0.63 -40.68 14.74
C LEU A 60 -0.08 -42.09 15.02
N CYS A 61 0.76 -42.25 16.04
CA CYS A 61 1.43 -43.47 16.47
C CYS A 61 1.21 -43.73 17.98
N PRO A 62 -0.04 -43.98 18.42
CA PRO A 62 -0.34 -44.21 19.84
C PRO A 62 0.33 -45.46 20.42
N GLU A 63 0.77 -46.39 19.57
CA GLU A 63 1.50 -47.59 19.96
C GLU A 63 2.91 -47.31 20.51
N ASP A 64 3.48 -46.13 20.22
CA ASP A 64 4.78 -45.72 20.73
C ASP A 64 4.66 -45.14 22.14
N SER A 65 4.53 -46.03 23.13
CA SER A 65 4.38 -45.63 24.53
C SER A 65 5.57 -44.83 25.07
N GLY A 66 6.76 -45.02 24.50
CA GLY A 66 7.97 -44.26 24.87
C GLY A 66 7.87 -42.80 24.49
N ALA A 67 7.40 -42.50 23.27
CA ALA A 67 7.14 -41.14 22.82
C ALA A 67 6.04 -40.46 23.64
N LEU A 68 4.95 -41.18 23.94
CA LEU A 68 3.85 -40.65 24.76
C LEU A 68 4.30 -40.33 26.19
N GLN A 69 5.06 -41.22 26.84
CA GLN A 69 5.62 -40.96 28.17
C GLN A 69 6.59 -39.76 28.18
N PHE A 70 7.41 -39.63 27.13
CA PHE A 70 8.28 -38.47 26.97
C PHE A 70 7.47 -37.17 26.85
N LEU A 71 6.40 -37.16 26.03
CA LEU A 71 5.51 -36.01 25.86
C LEU A 71 4.79 -35.64 27.17
N ILE A 72 4.22 -36.62 27.88
CA ILE A 72 3.55 -36.37 29.16
C ILE A 72 4.53 -35.76 30.16
N LYS A 73 5.73 -36.32 30.30
CA LYS A 73 6.77 -35.76 31.19
C LYS A 73 7.20 -34.34 30.77
N PHE A 74 7.24 -34.07 29.47
CA PHE A 74 7.53 -32.75 28.93
C PHE A 74 6.47 -31.74 29.39
N MET A 75 5.19 -32.09 29.21
CA MET A 75 4.06 -31.24 29.59
C MET A 75 3.94 -31.09 31.11
N ASP A 76 4.14 -32.16 31.88
CA ASP A 76 4.17 -32.12 33.36
C ASP A 76 5.18 -31.05 33.85
N ARG A 77 6.41 -31.05 33.32
CA ARG A 77 7.44 -30.05 33.70
C ARG A 77 7.01 -28.62 33.38
N MET A 78 6.45 -28.39 32.19
CA MET A 78 6.00 -27.06 31.81
C MET A 78 4.80 -26.60 32.63
N ALA A 79 3.90 -27.50 33.01
CA ALA A 79 2.73 -27.18 33.82
C ALA A 79 3.11 -26.80 35.26
N ASP A 80 4.17 -27.41 35.80
CA ASP A 80 4.68 -27.18 37.17
C ASP A 80 5.43 -25.86 37.34
N TYR A 81 5.96 -25.27 36.26
CA TYR A 81 6.71 -24.00 36.35
C TYR A 81 5.84 -22.83 36.81
N PRO A 82 6.37 -21.85 37.56
CA PRO A 82 5.62 -20.65 37.93
C PRO A 82 5.09 -19.86 36.72
N ASP A 83 5.94 -19.65 35.71
CA ASP A 83 5.65 -18.90 34.47
C ASP A 83 6.53 -19.42 33.31
N TRP A 84 6.24 -18.98 32.09
CA TRP A 84 7.03 -19.35 30.90
C TRP A 84 7.93 -18.24 30.33
N LYS A 85 8.26 -17.23 31.12
CA LYS A 85 9.02 -16.05 30.67
C LYS A 85 10.52 -16.34 30.58
N VAL A 86 11.25 -15.40 29.98
CA VAL A 86 12.72 -15.42 29.91
C VAL A 86 13.26 -14.32 30.81
N THR A 87 14.11 -14.69 31.78
CA THR A 87 14.59 -13.79 32.84
C THR A 87 15.41 -12.61 32.28
N SER A 88 16.12 -12.81 31.18
CA SER A 88 16.90 -11.76 30.51
C SER A 88 16.07 -10.82 29.62
N ALA A 89 14.80 -11.14 29.38
CA ALA A 89 13.87 -10.35 28.56
C ALA A 89 12.47 -10.28 29.21
N PRO A 90 12.34 -9.72 30.43
CA PRO A 90 11.10 -9.80 31.22
C PRO A 90 9.91 -9.01 30.64
N ASN A 91 10.18 -8.14 29.65
CA ASN A 91 9.16 -7.35 28.94
C ASN A 91 8.90 -7.88 27.51
N ASP A 92 9.40 -9.07 27.19
CA ASP A 92 9.17 -9.73 25.92
C ASP A 92 8.33 -11.00 26.15
N GLU A 93 7.07 -10.93 25.72
CA GLU A 93 6.10 -12.00 25.91
C GLU A 93 6.13 -13.07 24.81
N VAL A 94 6.97 -12.91 23.77
CA VAL A 94 7.07 -13.89 22.67
C VAL A 94 7.45 -15.31 23.12
N PRO A 95 8.40 -15.52 24.05
CA PRO A 95 8.72 -16.87 24.52
C PRO A 95 7.54 -17.57 25.22
N MET A 96 6.75 -16.79 25.98
CA MET A 96 5.52 -17.24 26.62
C MET A 96 4.46 -17.58 25.57
N ALA A 97 4.28 -16.76 24.53
CA ALA A 97 3.36 -17.02 23.43
C ALA A 97 3.69 -18.30 22.64
N HIS A 98 4.98 -18.58 22.42
CA HIS A 98 5.45 -19.84 21.84
C HIS A 98 5.12 -21.04 22.72
N SER A 99 5.38 -20.93 24.03
CA SER A 99 5.05 -21.97 25.01
C SER A 99 3.54 -22.23 25.07
N LEU A 100 2.72 -21.17 25.13
CA LEU A 100 1.26 -21.28 25.16
C LEU A 100 0.69 -21.91 23.90
N THR A 101 1.09 -21.43 22.72
CA THR A 101 0.61 -21.99 21.45
C THR A 101 0.97 -23.48 21.34
N GLY A 102 2.21 -23.82 21.70
CA GLY A 102 2.70 -25.19 21.68
C GLY A 102 1.96 -26.12 22.65
N PHE A 103 1.82 -25.66 23.89
CA PHE A 103 1.20 -26.42 24.98
C PHE A 103 -0.30 -26.59 24.78
N ALA A 104 -1.02 -25.55 24.37
CA ALA A 104 -2.45 -25.62 24.07
C ALA A 104 -2.73 -26.55 22.87
N THR A 105 -1.91 -26.50 21.82
CA THR A 105 -2.02 -27.41 20.66
C THR A 105 -1.75 -28.86 21.06
N ALA A 106 -0.71 -29.10 21.87
CA ALA A 106 -0.42 -30.44 22.35
C ALA A 106 -1.56 -30.99 23.21
N TYR A 107 -2.08 -30.18 24.14
CA TYR A 107 -3.23 -30.51 24.98
C TYR A 107 -4.43 -30.96 24.15
N ASP A 108 -4.82 -30.18 23.14
CA ASP A 108 -5.90 -30.53 22.22
C ASP A 108 -5.65 -31.88 21.52
N PHE A 109 -4.44 -32.08 20.98
CA PHE A 109 -4.10 -33.30 20.22
C PHE A 109 -4.09 -34.56 21.07
N ILE A 110 -3.69 -34.49 22.34
CA ILE A 110 -3.55 -35.65 23.23
C ILE A 110 -4.62 -35.74 24.31
N TYR A 111 -5.62 -34.86 24.30
CA TYR A 111 -6.64 -34.74 25.36
C TYR A 111 -7.21 -36.10 25.79
N SER A 112 -7.53 -36.97 24.83
CA SER A 112 -8.09 -38.31 25.06
C SER A 112 -7.12 -39.29 25.74
N PHE A 113 -5.82 -39.02 25.72
CA PHE A 113 -4.78 -39.86 26.35
C PHE A 113 -4.43 -39.41 27.77
N LEU A 114 -4.90 -38.25 28.21
CA LEU A 114 -4.66 -37.71 29.54
C LEU A 114 -5.66 -38.24 30.56
N ASP A 115 -5.20 -38.46 31.79
CA ASP A 115 -6.04 -38.65 32.97
C ASP A 115 -6.71 -37.33 33.40
N GLU A 116 -7.72 -37.43 34.29
CA GLU A 116 -8.52 -36.28 34.72
C GLU A 116 -7.67 -35.21 35.44
N ASP A 117 -6.74 -35.62 36.31
CA ASP A 117 -5.88 -34.69 37.04
C ASP A 117 -5.00 -33.86 36.09
N ARG A 118 -4.35 -34.52 35.12
CA ARG A 118 -3.57 -33.82 34.09
C ARG A 118 -4.42 -32.92 33.22
N ARG A 119 -5.64 -33.34 32.85
CA ARG A 119 -6.55 -32.48 32.08
C ARG A 119 -6.83 -31.17 32.81
N ASP A 120 -7.07 -31.24 34.11
CA ASP A 120 -7.38 -30.08 34.95
C ASP A 120 -6.15 -29.21 35.22
N VAL A 121 -4.99 -29.82 35.52
CA VAL A 121 -3.73 -29.09 35.74
C VAL A 121 -3.30 -28.35 34.47
N TYR A 122 -3.31 -29.02 33.32
CA TYR A 122 -2.89 -28.43 32.05
C TYR A 122 -3.87 -27.35 31.59
N LEU A 123 -5.18 -27.55 31.75
CA LEU A 123 -6.19 -26.55 31.39
C LEU A 123 -6.05 -25.28 32.24
N ARG A 124 -5.82 -25.42 33.56
CA ARG A 124 -5.56 -24.29 34.45
C ARG A 124 -4.31 -23.51 34.04
N ARG A 125 -3.24 -24.21 33.64
CA ARG A 125 -2.03 -23.56 33.12
C ARG A 125 -2.33 -22.78 31.85
N ILE A 126 -2.98 -23.38 30.85
CA ILE A 126 -3.36 -22.71 29.59
C ILE A 126 -4.18 -21.45 29.89
N ARG A 127 -5.17 -21.54 30.79
CA ARG A 127 -5.99 -20.40 31.19
C ARG A 127 -5.16 -19.28 31.82
N SER A 128 -4.33 -19.59 32.81
CA SER A 128 -3.49 -18.61 33.51
C SER A 128 -2.58 -17.84 32.55
N GLU A 129 -1.91 -18.55 31.66
CA GLU A 129 -0.96 -17.97 30.70
C GLU A 129 -1.70 -17.17 29.60
N THR A 130 -2.90 -17.61 29.22
CA THR A 130 -3.77 -16.86 28.29
C THR A 130 -4.23 -15.54 28.91
N GLU A 131 -4.67 -15.56 30.16
CA GLU A 131 -5.12 -14.39 30.91
C GLU A 131 -3.97 -13.37 31.05
N GLU A 132 -2.78 -13.83 31.43
CA GLU A 132 -1.61 -12.96 31.56
C GLU A 132 -1.20 -12.31 30.23
N LEU A 133 -1.17 -13.06 29.12
CA LEU A 133 -0.93 -12.48 27.79
C LEU A 133 -2.04 -11.49 27.40
N PHE A 134 -3.29 -11.80 27.72
CA PHE A 134 -4.41 -10.90 27.44
C PHE A 134 -4.30 -9.59 28.22
N GLU A 135 -3.96 -9.63 29.51
CA GLU A 135 -3.78 -8.43 30.33
C GLU A 135 -2.58 -7.59 29.88
N THR A 136 -1.46 -8.24 29.54
CA THR A 136 -0.27 -7.55 29.01
C THR A 136 -0.55 -6.86 27.67
N SER A 137 -1.42 -7.43 26.82
CA SER A 137 -1.81 -6.83 25.53
C SER A 137 -2.36 -5.41 25.67
N LYS A 138 -2.97 -5.07 26.81
CA LYS A 138 -3.62 -3.76 27.01
C LYS A 138 -2.64 -2.59 27.12
N TYR A 139 -1.38 -2.85 27.47
CA TYR A 139 -0.37 -1.81 27.71
C TYR A 139 0.98 -2.03 27.01
N ARG A 140 1.20 -3.20 26.40
CA ARG A 140 2.42 -3.48 25.61
C ARG A 140 2.36 -2.91 24.21
N GLY A 141 3.53 -2.63 23.62
CA GLY A 141 3.65 -2.10 22.27
C GLY A 141 3.01 -3.00 21.21
N TRP A 142 3.22 -4.32 21.30
CA TRP A 142 2.62 -5.31 20.38
C TRP A 142 1.08 -5.34 20.45
N GLY A 143 0.47 -4.82 21.52
CA GLY A 143 -0.98 -4.64 21.63
C GLY A 143 -1.55 -3.46 20.84
N LYS A 144 -0.69 -2.68 20.17
CA LYS A 144 -1.10 -1.57 19.29
C LYS A 144 -0.28 -1.47 17.99
N GLN A 145 0.83 -2.19 17.88
CA GLN A 145 1.70 -2.21 16.70
C GLN A 145 1.27 -3.32 15.74
N TYR A 146 0.47 -2.97 14.73
CA TYR A 146 -0.04 -3.93 13.75
C TYR A 146 1.05 -4.37 12.77
N LEU A 147 0.81 -5.51 12.10
CA LEU A 147 1.68 -6.15 11.09
C LEU A 147 3.03 -6.68 11.61
N GLN A 148 3.42 -6.28 12.82
CA GLN A 148 4.68 -6.70 13.43
C GLN A 148 4.62 -8.15 13.96
N ASN A 149 5.75 -8.84 13.93
CA ASN A 149 5.85 -10.27 14.27
C ASN A 149 5.45 -10.61 15.73
N HIS A 150 5.72 -9.75 16.73
CA HIS A 150 5.28 -9.99 18.11
C HIS A 150 3.76 -9.88 18.22
N GLN A 151 3.13 -8.90 17.57
CA GLN A 151 1.68 -8.70 17.60
C GLN A 151 0.94 -9.94 17.09
N THR A 152 1.26 -10.41 15.89
CA THR A 152 0.59 -11.58 15.31
C THR A 152 0.86 -12.85 16.12
N THR A 153 2.06 -13.03 16.67
CA THR A 153 2.43 -14.20 17.47
C THR A 153 1.69 -14.23 18.81
N ASN A 154 1.68 -13.12 19.54
CA ASN A 154 1.10 -13.07 20.89
C ASN A 154 -0.44 -13.12 20.83
N ILE A 155 -1.06 -12.42 19.88
CA ILE A 155 -2.52 -12.44 19.71
C ILE A 155 -3.01 -13.83 19.28
N LEU A 156 -2.28 -14.53 18.41
CA LEU A 156 -2.61 -15.90 18.04
C LEU A 156 -2.48 -16.87 19.22
N ALA A 157 -1.47 -16.69 20.08
CA ALA A 157 -1.32 -17.51 21.28
C ALA A 157 -2.52 -17.34 22.22
N ILE A 158 -2.95 -16.09 22.45
CA ILE A 158 -4.16 -15.78 23.23
C ILE A 158 -5.38 -16.45 22.59
N LEU A 159 -5.55 -16.32 21.27
CA LEU A 159 -6.70 -16.92 20.58
C LEU A 159 -6.71 -18.45 20.71
N THR A 160 -5.56 -19.09 20.56
CA THR A 160 -5.41 -20.55 20.66
C THR A 160 -5.76 -21.02 22.07
N GLY A 161 -5.20 -20.38 23.10
CA GLY A 161 -5.53 -20.66 24.50
C GLY A 161 -7.01 -20.43 24.81
N ALA A 162 -7.59 -19.32 24.34
CA ALA A 162 -9.00 -19.00 24.56
C ALA A 162 -9.96 -19.98 23.87
N ILE A 163 -9.62 -20.49 22.67
CA ILE A 163 -10.39 -21.56 22.00
C ILE A 163 -10.38 -22.82 22.85
N VAL A 164 -9.20 -23.27 23.29
CA VAL A 164 -9.05 -24.49 24.11
C VAL A 164 -9.74 -24.36 25.47
N VAL A 165 -9.58 -23.24 26.19
CA VAL A 165 -10.24 -23.07 27.49
C VAL A 165 -11.76 -22.93 27.32
N GLY A 166 -12.20 -22.20 26.29
CA GLY A 166 -13.62 -21.95 26.07
C GLY A 166 -14.44 -23.16 25.61
N THR A 167 -13.82 -24.28 25.20
CA THR A 167 -14.54 -25.55 25.03
C THR A 167 -14.98 -26.18 26.35
N HIS A 168 -14.51 -25.65 27.48
CA HIS A 168 -14.87 -26.04 28.84
C HIS A 168 -15.74 -25.00 29.56
N GLU A 169 -16.54 -24.24 28.80
CA GLU A 169 -17.59 -23.30 29.29
C GLU A 169 -17.10 -22.15 30.19
N ASP A 170 -15.83 -21.76 30.12
CA ASP A 170 -15.33 -20.57 30.83
C ASP A 170 -15.86 -19.27 30.20
N PRO A 171 -16.60 -18.42 30.96
CA PRO A 171 -17.28 -17.24 30.43
C PRO A 171 -16.33 -16.10 30.03
N GLU A 172 -15.12 -16.02 30.60
CA GLU A 172 -14.16 -14.94 30.32
C GLU A 172 -13.50 -15.13 28.94
N THR A 173 -13.41 -16.38 28.47
CA THR A 173 -12.79 -16.72 27.18
C THR A 173 -13.47 -16.09 25.98
N MET A 174 -14.77 -15.75 26.09
CA MET A 174 -15.50 -15.09 25.01
C MET A 174 -14.96 -13.70 24.72
N VAL A 175 -14.54 -12.96 25.75
CA VAL A 175 -13.93 -11.63 25.58
C VAL A 175 -12.57 -11.76 24.92
N TRP A 176 -11.74 -12.73 25.36
CA TRP A 176 -10.42 -12.97 24.78
C TRP A 176 -10.51 -13.34 23.30
N LYS A 177 -11.43 -14.25 22.92
CA LYS A 177 -11.71 -14.62 21.52
C LYS A 177 -12.09 -13.39 20.70
N GLN A 178 -13.06 -12.60 21.17
CA GLN A 178 -13.58 -11.45 20.44
C GLN A 178 -12.51 -10.38 20.22
N VAL A 179 -11.70 -10.09 21.23
CA VAL A 179 -10.61 -9.11 21.15
C VAL A 179 -9.50 -9.62 20.22
N SER A 180 -9.07 -10.87 20.37
CA SER A 180 -8.03 -11.43 19.48
C SER A 180 -8.46 -11.46 18.02
N VAL A 181 -9.71 -11.87 17.74
CA VAL A 181 -10.29 -11.80 16.40
C VAL A 181 -10.33 -10.35 15.89
N ASN A 182 -10.73 -9.37 16.69
CA ASN A 182 -10.73 -7.96 16.29
C ASN A 182 -9.33 -7.46 15.89
N TYR A 183 -8.31 -7.79 16.69
CA TYR A 183 -6.92 -7.43 16.39
C TYR A 183 -6.43 -8.06 15.08
N MET A 184 -6.71 -9.35 14.90
CA MET A 184 -6.27 -10.06 13.69
C MET A 184 -7.05 -9.62 12.45
N GLU A 185 -8.34 -9.33 12.54
CA GLU A 185 -9.12 -8.76 11.42
C GLU A 185 -8.62 -7.36 11.03
N LYS A 186 -8.20 -6.53 11.99
CA LYS A 186 -7.52 -5.26 11.69
C LYS A 186 -6.17 -5.48 11.00
N THR A 187 -5.41 -6.50 11.42
CA THR A 187 -4.20 -6.93 10.72
C THR A 187 -4.52 -7.37 9.29
N MET A 188 -5.54 -8.21 9.07
CA MET A 188 -5.96 -8.64 7.72
C MET A 188 -6.43 -7.46 6.86
N PHE A 189 -7.17 -6.51 7.45
CA PHE A 189 -7.57 -5.26 6.78
C PHE A 189 -6.36 -4.46 6.31
N LEU A 190 -5.36 -4.27 7.16
CA LEU A 190 -4.12 -3.56 6.82
C LEU A 190 -3.31 -4.30 5.75
N LEU A 191 -3.19 -5.63 5.86
CA LEU A 191 -2.54 -6.47 4.85
C LEU A 191 -3.22 -6.34 3.48
N ASN A 192 -4.53 -6.09 3.43
CA ASN A 192 -5.24 -5.92 2.16
C ASN A 192 -4.76 -4.69 1.34
N HIS A 193 -4.10 -3.72 1.99
CA HIS A 193 -3.43 -2.60 1.33
C HIS A 193 -2.05 -2.97 0.76
N ILE A 194 -1.46 -4.08 1.19
CA ILE A 194 -0.18 -4.60 0.71
C ILE A 194 -0.45 -5.53 -0.47
N VAL A 195 -0.55 -4.93 -1.65
CA VAL A 195 -0.98 -5.58 -2.89
C VAL A 195 0.10 -6.38 -3.62
N ASP A 196 1.32 -6.46 -3.07
CA ASP A 196 2.42 -7.24 -3.65
C ASP A 196 2.82 -8.46 -2.79
N GLY A 197 2.02 -8.77 -1.75
CA GLY A 197 2.24 -9.91 -0.86
C GLY A 197 3.47 -9.81 0.04
N SER A 198 4.18 -8.67 0.04
CA SER A 198 5.40 -8.46 0.81
C SER A 198 5.14 -8.26 2.31
N LEU A 199 6.21 -8.32 3.12
CA LEU A 199 6.25 -7.80 4.48
C LEU A 199 7.55 -7.00 4.66
N ASP A 200 7.47 -5.84 5.28
CA ASP A 200 8.54 -4.85 5.40
C ASP A 200 9.71 -5.35 6.25
N GLU A 201 9.44 -6.18 7.27
CA GLU A 201 10.47 -6.84 8.12
C GLU A 201 11.33 -7.87 7.37
N GLY A 202 11.13 -8.04 6.06
CA GLY A 202 11.91 -8.94 5.21
C GLY A 202 11.45 -10.40 5.26
N VAL A 203 12.14 -11.27 4.52
CA VAL A 203 11.66 -12.64 4.26
C VAL A 203 11.72 -13.53 5.50
N ALA A 204 12.74 -13.36 6.34
CA ALA A 204 12.90 -14.15 7.55
C ALA A 204 11.83 -13.82 8.59
N TYR A 205 11.69 -12.56 9.02
CA TYR A 205 10.59 -12.15 9.91
C TYR A 205 9.23 -12.24 9.23
N GLY A 206 9.15 -12.02 7.92
CA GLY A 206 7.93 -12.26 7.17
C GLY A 206 7.44 -13.71 7.28
N SER A 207 8.35 -14.70 7.32
CA SER A 207 7.97 -16.09 7.62
C SER A 207 7.45 -16.31 9.04
N TYR A 208 7.92 -15.50 10.00
CA TYR A 208 7.44 -15.47 11.39
C TYR A 208 6.02 -14.94 11.45
N THR A 209 5.77 -13.77 10.88
CA THR A 209 4.45 -13.13 10.82
C THR A 209 3.45 -14.00 10.04
N ALA A 210 3.85 -14.51 8.87
CA ALA A 210 3.00 -15.38 8.04
C ALA A 210 2.64 -16.72 8.71
N LYS A 211 3.53 -17.30 9.55
CA LYS A 211 3.22 -18.48 10.37
C LYS A 211 1.97 -18.23 11.22
N SER A 212 1.87 -17.04 11.82
CA SER A 212 0.76 -16.70 12.71
C SER A 212 -0.50 -16.30 11.91
N ILE A 213 -0.34 -15.55 10.83
CA ILE A 213 -1.46 -15.16 9.94
C ILE A 213 -2.14 -16.39 9.32
N THR A 214 -1.38 -17.33 8.77
CA THR A 214 -1.95 -18.53 8.13
C THR A 214 -2.72 -19.41 9.12
N GLN A 215 -2.21 -19.53 10.35
CA GLN A 215 -2.95 -20.20 11.45
C GLN A 215 -4.22 -19.45 11.81
N TYR A 216 -4.16 -18.12 11.93
CA TYR A 216 -5.34 -17.30 12.19
C TYR A 216 -6.40 -17.48 11.11
N VAL A 217 -6.05 -17.35 9.83
CA VAL A 217 -7.00 -17.51 8.72
C VAL A 217 -7.68 -18.89 8.77
N PHE A 218 -6.91 -19.95 9.04
CA PHE A 218 -7.47 -21.29 9.20
C PHE A 218 -8.43 -21.40 10.39
N LEU A 219 -8.00 -20.94 11.57
CA LEU A 219 -8.80 -21.01 12.80
C LEU A 219 -10.04 -20.13 12.73
N ALA A 220 -9.92 -18.94 12.13
CA ALA A 220 -11.01 -17.99 11.96
C ALA A 220 -12.13 -18.57 11.08
N GLN A 221 -11.76 -19.17 9.96
CA GLN A 221 -12.72 -19.88 9.11
C GLN A 221 -13.35 -21.06 9.86
N ARG A 222 -12.53 -21.87 10.54
CA ARG A 222 -12.98 -23.10 11.19
C ARG A 222 -13.91 -22.86 12.40
N HIS A 223 -13.58 -21.90 13.26
CA HIS A 223 -14.24 -21.71 14.55
C HIS A 223 -15.23 -20.54 14.55
N PHE A 224 -15.08 -19.57 13.64
CA PHE A 224 -15.91 -18.36 13.63
C PHE A 224 -16.57 -18.09 12.26
N ASN A 225 -16.32 -18.93 11.25
CA ASN A 225 -16.82 -18.76 9.88
C ASN A 225 -16.44 -17.40 9.25
N ILE A 226 -15.23 -16.92 9.56
CA ILE A 226 -14.64 -15.70 8.99
C ILE A 226 -13.70 -16.10 7.86
N ASP A 227 -14.07 -15.79 6.62
CA ASP A 227 -13.28 -16.11 5.43
C ASP A 227 -12.38 -14.93 5.02
N ASN A 228 -11.08 -15.16 5.07
CA ASN A 228 -10.06 -14.21 4.64
C ASN A 228 -9.34 -14.63 3.34
N THR A 229 -9.71 -15.74 2.71
CA THR A 229 -8.96 -16.33 1.58
C THR A 229 -8.86 -15.45 0.34
N GLN A 230 -9.73 -14.45 0.21
CA GLN A 230 -9.73 -13.46 -0.89
C GLN A 230 -8.91 -12.19 -0.59
N ASN A 231 -8.17 -12.15 0.52
CA ASN A 231 -7.32 -11.02 0.85
C ASN A 231 -6.21 -10.83 -0.20
N ASN A 232 -6.01 -9.58 -0.68
CA ASN A 232 -5.03 -9.25 -1.72
C ASN A 232 -3.63 -9.74 -1.36
N TRP A 233 -3.22 -9.58 -0.09
CA TRP A 233 -1.90 -10.02 0.36
C TRP A 233 -1.75 -11.53 0.27
N LEU A 234 -2.77 -12.31 0.68
CA LEU A 234 -2.71 -13.78 0.61
C LEU A 234 -2.58 -14.28 -0.83
N LEU A 235 -3.29 -13.65 -1.77
CA LEU A 235 -3.23 -14.01 -3.19
C LEU A 235 -1.82 -13.81 -3.77
N GLU A 236 -1.10 -12.78 -3.31
CA GLU A 236 0.23 -12.43 -3.81
C GLU A 236 1.39 -12.99 -2.97
N HIS A 237 1.15 -13.44 -1.73
CA HIS A 237 2.20 -13.82 -0.78
C HIS A 237 3.08 -15.01 -1.25
N PHE A 238 2.58 -15.84 -2.17
CA PHE A 238 3.42 -16.87 -2.81
C PHE A 238 4.64 -16.26 -3.52
N TRP A 239 4.44 -15.12 -4.19
CA TRP A 239 5.52 -14.44 -4.90
C TRP A 239 6.56 -13.86 -3.96
N PHE A 240 6.17 -13.47 -2.73
CA PHE A 240 7.14 -13.07 -1.72
C PHE A 240 8.12 -14.18 -1.39
N TYR A 241 7.68 -15.45 -1.27
CA TYR A 241 8.61 -16.56 -1.06
C TYR A 241 9.37 -16.97 -2.32
N TYR A 242 8.71 -16.99 -3.48
CA TYR A 242 9.31 -17.45 -4.73
C TYR A 242 10.31 -16.43 -5.30
N ALA A 243 9.91 -15.17 -5.40
CA ALA A 243 10.67 -14.12 -6.08
C ALA A 243 11.83 -13.55 -5.25
N THR A 244 11.96 -13.92 -3.98
CA THR A 244 13.12 -13.56 -3.14
C THR A 244 14.12 -14.70 -2.98
N LEU A 245 13.90 -15.84 -3.64
CA LEU A 245 14.71 -17.03 -3.49
C LEU A 245 15.90 -17.00 -4.47
N LEU A 246 17.11 -17.13 -3.94
CA LEU A 246 18.32 -17.23 -4.77
C LEU A 246 18.38 -18.60 -5.49
N PRO A 247 19.19 -18.69 -6.56
CA PRO A 247 19.44 -19.94 -7.24
C PRO A 247 19.82 -21.08 -6.27
N GLY A 248 19.27 -22.26 -6.49
CA GLY A 248 19.52 -23.44 -5.67
C GLY A 248 18.57 -23.65 -4.48
N PHE A 249 17.58 -22.76 -4.28
CA PHE A 249 16.48 -22.94 -3.32
C PHE A 249 16.90 -23.01 -1.84
N GLN A 250 18.05 -22.42 -1.49
CA GLN A 250 18.63 -22.49 -0.13
C GLN A 250 18.64 -21.16 0.62
N ARG A 251 18.85 -20.05 -0.10
CA ARG A 251 19.05 -18.71 0.44
C ARG A 251 17.97 -17.75 -0.04
N THR A 252 17.57 -16.80 0.79
CA THR A 252 16.70 -15.69 0.40
C THR A 252 17.53 -14.41 0.26
N VAL A 253 16.90 -13.34 -0.25
CA VAL A 253 17.55 -12.05 -0.52
C VAL A 253 18.27 -11.42 0.67
N GLY A 254 17.84 -11.71 1.91
CA GLY A 254 18.54 -11.30 3.13
C GLY A 254 18.37 -9.83 3.54
N ILE A 255 17.40 -9.11 2.95
CA ILE A 255 17.03 -7.73 3.31
C ILE A 255 16.44 -7.68 4.73
N ALA A 256 16.71 -6.57 5.44
CA ALA A 256 16.32 -6.33 6.84
C ALA A 256 16.97 -7.33 7.81
N ASP A 257 16.54 -7.34 9.08
CA ASP A 257 17.00 -8.31 10.05
C ASP A 257 16.63 -9.74 9.61
N SER A 258 17.62 -10.49 9.13
CA SER A 258 17.37 -11.80 8.52
C SER A 258 18.35 -12.87 8.99
N ASN A 259 17.96 -14.14 8.87
CA ASN A 259 18.91 -15.24 8.73
C ASN A 259 19.21 -15.47 7.24
N TYR A 260 19.87 -16.57 6.87
CA TYR A 260 20.16 -16.85 5.46
C TYR A 260 18.91 -17.15 4.60
N ASN A 261 17.76 -17.43 5.22
CA ASN A 261 16.57 -17.89 4.52
C ASN A 261 15.24 -17.49 5.19
N TRP A 262 14.72 -18.32 6.11
CA TRP A 262 13.44 -18.16 6.81
C TRP A 262 13.60 -18.54 8.28
N PHE A 263 12.88 -17.86 9.18
CA PHE A 263 12.81 -18.30 10.59
C PHE A 263 11.91 -19.52 10.77
N TYR A 264 10.72 -19.55 10.12
CA TYR A 264 9.76 -20.65 10.27
C TYR A 264 9.25 -21.15 8.92
N GLY A 265 9.20 -22.47 8.74
CA GLY A 265 8.83 -23.11 7.47
C GLY A 265 9.86 -22.82 6.37
N PRO A 266 9.46 -22.36 5.17
CA PRO A 266 8.13 -21.84 4.80
C PRO A 266 7.21 -22.92 4.18
N GLU A 267 7.57 -24.21 4.24
CA GLU A 267 6.79 -25.28 3.61
C GLU A 267 5.34 -25.29 4.09
N SER A 268 5.11 -25.08 5.38
CA SER A 268 3.76 -25.00 5.97
C SER A 268 2.93 -23.86 5.36
N GLN A 269 3.49 -22.66 5.28
CA GLN A 269 2.84 -21.51 4.68
C GLN A 269 2.58 -21.73 3.18
N LEU A 270 3.51 -22.36 2.45
CA LEU A 270 3.36 -22.65 1.02
C LEU A 270 2.25 -23.66 0.73
N VAL A 271 2.17 -24.76 1.49
CA VAL A 271 1.09 -25.74 1.31
C VAL A 271 -0.25 -25.18 1.79
N PHE A 272 -0.26 -24.26 2.77
CA PHE A 272 -1.46 -23.51 3.15
C PHE A 272 -1.97 -22.65 1.98
N LEU A 273 -1.09 -21.83 1.39
CA LEU A 273 -1.44 -20.97 0.26
C LEU A 273 -1.97 -21.81 -0.90
N ASP A 274 -1.35 -22.95 -1.18
CA ASP A 274 -1.82 -23.83 -2.26
C ASP A 274 -3.20 -24.43 -1.93
N THR A 275 -3.39 -24.98 -0.74
CA THR A 275 -4.64 -25.63 -0.37
C THR A 275 -5.82 -24.66 -0.28
N PHE A 276 -5.62 -23.48 0.30
CA PHE A 276 -6.71 -22.59 0.67
C PHE A 276 -6.88 -21.38 -0.24
N VAL A 277 -5.83 -20.95 -0.94
CA VAL A 277 -5.81 -19.68 -1.68
C VAL A 277 -5.63 -19.91 -3.20
N ILE A 278 -4.46 -20.39 -3.62
CA ILE A 278 -4.04 -20.41 -5.03
C ILE A 278 -4.53 -21.65 -5.79
N ARG A 279 -4.55 -22.82 -5.12
CA ARG A 279 -5.15 -24.08 -5.59
C ARG A 279 -4.69 -24.55 -6.97
N ASN A 280 -3.38 -24.47 -7.23
CA ASN A 280 -2.82 -24.84 -8.53
C ASN A 280 -1.60 -25.76 -8.44
N GLY A 281 -1.12 -26.15 -7.26
CA GLY A 281 0.05 -27.04 -7.12
C GLY A 281 1.40 -26.32 -7.04
N THR A 282 1.47 -24.99 -7.21
CA THR A 282 2.75 -24.25 -7.18
C THR A 282 3.32 -24.11 -5.78
N GLY A 283 2.48 -23.98 -4.76
CA GLY A 283 2.92 -23.95 -3.36
C GLY A 283 3.49 -25.31 -2.94
N ASN A 284 2.80 -26.41 -3.27
CA ASN A 284 3.27 -27.77 -3.05
C ASN A 284 4.62 -28.03 -3.74
N TRP A 285 4.77 -27.57 -4.99
CA TRP A 285 6.03 -27.69 -5.72
C TRP A 285 7.17 -26.93 -5.05
N LEU A 286 6.95 -25.67 -4.66
CA LEU A 286 8.00 -24.87 -4.05
C LEU A 286 8.41 -25.42 -2.67
N ALA A 287 7.44 -25.87 -1.86
CA ALA A 287 7.70 -26.55 -0.60
C ALA A 287 8.58 -27.79 -0.79
N GLN A 288 8.34 -28.58 -1.86
CA GLN A 288 9.17 -29.73 -2.21
C GLN A 288 10.59 -29.32 -2.64
N GLN A 289 10.74 -28.27 -3.44
CA GLN A 289 12.06 -27.78 -3.85
C GLN A 289 12.87 -27.30 -2.64
N ILE A 290 12.26 -26.50 -1.75
CA ILE A 290 12.93 -26.00 -0.55
C ILE A 290 13.33 -27.17 0.35
N ARG A 291 12.41 -28.10 0.66
CA ARG A 291 12.72 -29.29 1.46
C ARG A 291 13.86 -30.10 0.88
N LYS A 292 13.86 -30.32 -0.44
CA LYS A 292 14.90 -31.12 -1.13
C LYS A 292 16.28 -30.49 -0.98
N HIS A 293 16.38 -29.16 -1.06
CA HIS A 293 17.64 -28.44 -1.06
C HIS A 293 18.04 -27.88 0.31
N ARG A 294 17.17 -27.97 1.32
CA ARG A 294 17.38 -27.44 2.67
C ARG A 294 18.77 -27.83 3.21
N PRO A 295 19.61 -26.86 3.64
CA PRO A 295 20.94 -27.15 4.15
C PRO A 295 20.88 -28.08 5.38
N LYS A 296 21.73 -29.10 5.40
CA LYS A 296 21.81 -30.05 6.52
C LYS A 296 22.72 -29.58 7.64
N ASP A 297 23.81 -28.91 7.27
CA ASP A 297 24.86 -28.44 8.18
C ASP A 297 25.35 -27.04 7.75
N GLY A 298 26.18 -26.42 8.58
CA GLY A 298 26.80 -25.12 8.29
C GLY A 298 25.95 -23.90 8.65
N PRO A 299 26.38 -22.70 8.26
CA PRO A 299 25.80 -21.43 8.72
C PRO A 299 24.36 -21.20 8.23
N MET A 300 23.96 -21.86 7.14
CA MET A 300 22.59 -21.80 6.59
C MET A 300 21.63 -22.84 7.18
N GLY A 301 22.14 -23.74 8.04
CA GLY A 301 21.31 -24.72 8.73
C GLY A 301 20.31 -24.03 9.66
N GLN A 302 19.11 -24.59 9.78
CA GLN A 302 18.09 -24.01 10.65
C GLN A 302 18.49 -24.07 12.13
N SER A 303 18.03 -23.07 12.89
CA SER A 303 18.12 -23.09 14.35
C SER A 303 17.41 -24.32 14.93
N SER A 304 18.04 -24.97 15.91
CA SER A 304 17.45 -26.09 16.65
C SER A 304 16.14 -25.69 17.35
N ALA A 305 15.96 -24.41 17.66
CA ALA A 305 14.77 -23.89 18.31
C ALA A 305 13.56 -23.74 17.37
N GLN A 306 13.77 -23.60 16.05
CA GLN A 306 12.73 -23.17 15.11
C GLN A 306 12.41 -24.23 14.02
N ARG A 307 13.35 -25.14 13.75
CA ARG A 307 13.30 -26.04 12.58
C ARG A 307 12.10 -26.99 12.51
N TRP A 308 11.44 -27.27 13.62
CA TRP A 308 10.32 -28.24 13.69
C TRP A 308 8.96 -27.59 13.97
N THR A 309 8.92 -26.30 14.29
CA THR A 309 7.74 -25.58 14.77
C THR A 309 6.51 -25.80 13.91
N THR A 310 6.66 -25.75 12.58
CA THR A 310 5.53 -25.75 11.64
C THR A 310 5.26 -27.10 10.97
N LEU A 311 5.95 -28.18 11.37
CA LEU A 311 5.75 -29.50 10.75
C LEU A 311 4.32 -30.03 10.92
N HIS A 312 3.69 -29.73 12.06
CA HIS A 312 2.33 -30.18 12.35
C HIS A 312 1.29 -29.49 11.45
N THR A 313 1.38 -28.17 11.27
CA THR A 313 0.51 -27.43 10.34
C THR A 313 0.78 -27.79 8.90
N GLU A 314 2.05 -28.00 8.51
CA GLU A 314 2.37 -28.49 7.17
C GLU A 314 1.69 -29.83 6.88
N TYR A 315 1.75 -30.77 7.83
CA TYR A 315 1.09 -32.06 7.69
C TYR A 315 -0.43 -31.94 7.59
N ILE A 316 -1.05 -31.05 8.38
CA ILE A 316 -2.51 -30.87 8.40
C ILE A 316 -3.01 -30.18 7.13
N TRP A 317 -2.27 -29.20 6.62
CA TRP A 317 -2.70 -28.36 5.50
C TRP A 317 -2.30 -28.89 4.13
N TYR A 318 -1.37 -29.83 4.04
CA TYR A 318 -0.97 -30.42 2.75
C TYR A 318 -2.15 -31.10 2.05
N ASN A 319 -2.42 -30.67 0.81
CA ASN A 319 -3.46 -31.27 -0.04
C ASN A 319 -2.83 -32.06 -1.19
N VAL A 320 -2.97 -33.39 -1.11
CA VAL A 320 -2.44 -34.33 -2.12
C VAL A 320 -3.15 -34.25 -3.47
N HIS A 321 -4.37 -33.68 -3.54
CA HIS A 321 -5.10 -33.55 -4.80
C HIS A 321 -4.52 -32.44 -5.70
N LEU A 322 -3.66 -31.57 -5.15
CA LEU A 322 -2.96 -30.54 -5.90
C LEU A 322 -1.59 -31.08 -6.33
N THR A 323 -1.51 -31.50 -7.59
CA THR A 323 -0.26 -32.06 -8.16
C THR A 323 0.82 -30.99 -8.19
N PRO A 324 2.01 -31.24 -7.59
CA PRO A 324 3.11 -30.27 -7.59
C PRO A 324 3.52 -29.87 -9.00
N GLN A 325 3.41 -28.59 -9.33
CA GLN A 325 3.87 -28.03 -10.61
C GLN A 325 4.59 -26.70 -10.43
N PRO A 326 5.66 -26.41 -11.19
CA PRO A 326 6.35 -25.13 -11.09
C PRO A 326 5.47 -23.96 -11.54
N PRO A 327 5.73 -22.73 -11.07
CA PRO A 327 5.02 -21.55 -11.55
C PRO A 327 5.28 -21.31 -13.05
N HIS A 328 4.34 -20.62 -13.70
CA HIS A 328 4.43 -20.35 -15.13
C HIS A 328 5.70 -19.55 -15.49
N GLY A 329 6.46 -20.08 -16.45
CA GLY A 329 7.72 -19.48 -16.89
C GLY A 329 8.95 -19.84 -16.03
N PHE A 330 8.84 -20.83 -15.13
CA PHE A 330 9.98 -21.39 -14.41
C PHE A 330 11.14 -21.77 -15.34
N GLY A 331 12.37 -21.62 -14.84
CA GLY A 331 13.60 -21.90 -15.59
C GLY A 331 14.09 -20.74 -16.46
N LYS A 332 13.33 -19.65 -16.55
CA LYS A 332 13.76 -18.41 -17.21
C LYS A 332 13.96 -17.31 -16.17
N ALA A 333 15.05 -16.57 -16.27
CA ALA A 333 15.25 -15.40 -15.43
C ALA A 333 14.18 -14.35 -15.75
N ARG A 334 13.52 -13.85 -14.71
CA ARG A 334 12.45 -12.84 -14.80
C ARG A 334 12.65 -11.80 -13.72
N MET A 335 12.26 -10.57 -14.03
CA MET A 335 12.13 -9.49 -13.08
C MET A 335 10.80 -9.61 -12.31
N HIS A 336 10.84 -9.36 -11.01
CA HIS A 336 9.67 -9.20 -10.15
C HIS A 336 9.81 -7.88 -9.36
N ILE A 337 8.70 -7.17 -9.18
CA ILE A 337 8.68 -5.84 -8.54
C ILE A 337 7.69 -5.87 -7.37
N PHE A 338 8.21 -5.73 -6.17
CA PHE A 338 7.44 -5.51 -4.95
C PHE A 338 7.21 -4.00 -4.78
N SER A 339 6.10 -3.51 -5.36
CA SER A 339 5.79 -2.08 -5.42
C SER A 339 5.49 -1.43 -4.07
N ASN A 340 5.01 -2.22 -3.10
CA ASN A 340 4.83 -1.79 -1.72
C ASN A 340 6.15 -1.82 -0.96
N TRP A 341 6.89 -2.93 -1.06
CA TRP A 341 8.17 -3.07 -0.34
C TRP A 341 9.27 -2.14 -0.89
N GLY A 342 9.19 -1.77 -2.17
CA GLY A 342 10.23 -1.03 -2.87
C GLY A 342 11.42 -1.91 -3.25
N VAL A 343 11.18 -3.18 -3.57
CA VAL A 343 12.22 -4.16 -3.93
C VAL A 343 12.00 -4.68 -5.33
N VAL A 344 13.08 -4.76 -6.11
CA VAL A 344 13.12 -5.45 -7.40
C VAL A 344 14.02 -6.67 -7.26
N THR A 345 13.59 -7.81 -7.79
CA THR A 345 14.43 -9.00 -7.94
C THR A 345 14.48 -9.46 -9.38
N TYR A 346 15.56 -10.13 -9.77
CA TYR A 346 15.73 -10.72 -11.09
C TYR A 346 16.35 -12.11 -10.95
N GLY A 347 15.81 -13.11 -11.65
CA GLY A 347 16.37 -14.46 -11.70
C GLY A 347 16.10 -15.32 -10.46
N ALA A 348 15.03 -15.02 -9.74
CA ALA A 348 14.62 -15.75 -8.55
C ALA A 348 14.11 -17.17 -8.84
N GLY A 349 14.30 -18.06 -7.87
CA GLY A 349 13.79 -19.43 -7.89
C GLY A 349 14.42 -20.34 -8.96
N LEU A 350 15.57 -19.96 -9.54
CA LEU A 350 16.27 -20.78 -10.52
C LEU A 350 17.07 -21.94 -9.86
N PRO A 351 17.39 -23.02 -10.57
CA PRO A 351 18.37 -23.99 -10.08
C PRO A 351 19.79 -23.40 -10.09
N ASN A 352 20.71 -23.98 -9.32
CA ASN A 352 22.13 -23.65 -9.46
C ASN A 352 22.62 -24.03 -10.86
N GLY A 353 23.34 -23.13 -11.52
CA GLY A 353 23.83 -23.35 -12.87
C GLY A 353 24.48 -22.13 -13.49
N GLN A 354 25.33 -22.37 -14.48
CA GLN A 354 25.97 -21.30 -15.25
C GLN A 354 24.90 -20.44 -15.95
N GLY A 355 25.00 -19.12 -15.81
CA GLY A 355 24.05 -18.16 -16.38
C GLY A 355 22.79 -17.93 -15.52
N ASN A 356 22.52 -18.75 -14.50
CA ASN A 356 21.42 -18.51 -13.57
C ASN A 356 21.85 -17.51 -12.52
N THR A 357 21.49 -16.25 -12.73
CA THR A 357 21.97 -15.13 -11.93
C THR A 357 20.85 -14.47 -11.17
N PHE A 358 21.12 -14.13 -9.91
CA PHE A 358 20.21 -13.35 -9.09
C PHE A 358 20.73 -11.93 -8.87
N VAL A 359 19.84 -10.96 -8.98
CA VAL A 359 20.07 -9.55 -8.63
C VAL A 359 18.89 -9.10 -7.77
N SER A 360 19.14 -8.35 -6.71
CA SER A 360 18.10 -7.57 -6.02
C SER A 360 18.49 -6.12 -5.90
N PHE A 361 17.50 -5.23 -5.80
CA PHE A 361 17.69 -3.81 -5.52
C PHE A 361 16.55 -3.32 -4.61
N LYS A 362 16.88 -2.60 -3.54
CA LYS A 362 15.91 -2.00 -2.61
C LYS A 362 16.00 -0.48 -2.67
N SER A 363 14.87 0.18 -2.87
CA SER A 363 14.70 1.62 -2.62
C SER A 363 13.22 1.90 -2.42
N GLY A 364 12.80 1.98 -1.16
CA GLY A 364 11.40 1.98 -0.77
C GLY A 364 11.10 2.89 0.41
N LYS A 365 9.80 3.07 0.68
CA LYS A 365 9.32 3.83 1.84
C LYS A 365 9.47 3.00 3.11
N LEU A 366 9.80 3.65 4.23
CA LEU A 366 9.84 3.02 5.54
C LEU A 366 8.49 2.34 5.88
N GLY A 367 8.53 1.10 6.38
CA GLY A 367 7.36 0.26 6.64
C GLY A 367 6.66 -0.29 5.38
N GLY A 368 7.21 -0.02 4.19
CA GLY A 368 6.52 -0.23 2.92
C GLY A 368 5.49 0.87 2.61
N ARG A 369 5.17 1.03 1.32
CA ARG A 369 4.34 2.13 0.79
C ARG A 369 2.98 2.24 1.48
N ALA A 370 2.29 1.13 1.72
CA ALA A 370 0.97 1.10 2.35
C ALA A 370 1.01 1.63 3.78
N VAL A 371 1.93 1.14 4.61
CA VAL A 371 2.07 1.61 6.00
C VAL A 371 2.49 3.08 6.00
N TYR A 372 3.49 3.44 5.21
CA TYR A 372 3.95 4.82 5.07
C TYR A 372 2.78 5.74 4.71
N ASP A 373 2.04 5.44 3.65
CA ASP A 373 0.94 6.28 3.17
C ASP A 373 -0.20 6.35 4.20
N ILE A 374 -0.49 5.26 4.93
CA ILE A 374 -1.47 5.25 6.02
C ILE A 374 -1.03 6.14 7.18
N VAL A 375 0.24 6.07 7.60
CA VAL A 375 0.78 6.89 8.69
C VAL A 375 0.74 8.38 8.35
N HIS A 376 1.07 8.74 7.11
CA HIS A 376 1.16 10.13 6.69
C HIS A 376 -0.21 10.73 6.30
N ALA A 377 -1.06 9.97 5.60
CA ALA A 377 -2.40 10.43 5.21
C ALA A 377 -3.42 10.32 6.34
N LYS A 378 -3.16 9.49 7.36
CA LYS A 378 -4.04 9.22 8.51
C LYS A 378 -5.49 8.92 8.11
N PRO A 379 -5.74 7.97 7.19
CA PRO A 379 -7.09 7.68 6.71
C PRO A 379 -7.97 6.97 7.76
N TYR A 380 -7.36 6.37 8.80
CA TYR A 380 -8.05 5.55 9.80
C TYR A 380 -7.90 6.13 11.21
N SER A 381 -9.03 6.41 11.86
CA SER A 381 -9.08 7.04 13.19
C SER A 381 -8.59 6.16 14.34
N TRP A 382 -8.54 4.84 14.14
CA TRP A 382 -8.07 3.87 15.13
C TRP A 382 -6.55 3.63 15.08
N LEU A 383 -5.84 4.30 14.17
CA LEU A 383 -4.38 4.29 14.07
C LEU A 383 -3.81 5.61 14.59
N ASP A 384 -2.70 5.52 15.31
CA ASP A 384 -1.97 6.66 15.89
C ASP A 384 -0.59 6.82 15.22
N GLY A 385 -0.58 6.97 13.90
CA GLY A 385 0.64 7.12 13.11
C GLY A 385 1.67 6.01 13.39
N TRP A 386 2.94 6.38 13.53
CA TRP A 386 4.03 5.42 13.82
C TRP A 386 3.91 4.72 15.18
N ASN A 387 3.06 5.16 16.10
CA ASN A 387 2.79 4.42 17.35
C ASN A 387 2.01 3.12 17.10
N SER A 388 1.37 3.00 15.93
CA SER A 388 0.61 1.83 15.52
C SER A 388 1.38 0.84 14.63
N PHE A 389 2.66 1.11 14.36
CA PHE A 389 3.53 0.26 13.54
C PHE A 389 4.93 0.19 14.16
N ASN A 390 5.77 -0.72 13.69
CA ASN A 390 7.11 -0.90 14.20
C ASN A 390 8.06 -1.42 13.12
N PRO A 391 8.71 -0.52 12.35
CA PRO A 391 9.72 -0.89 11.36
C PRO A 391 11.12 -1.09 12.00
N GLY A 392 11.21 -1.45 13.28
CA GLY A 392 12.47 -1.54 14.01
C GLY A 392 13.47 -2.57 13.46
N HIS A 393 12.96 -3.57 12.75
CA HIS A 393 13.72 -4.61 12.05
C HIS A 393 14.21 -4.19 10.66
N GLU A 394 13.72 -3.08 10.11
CA GLU A 394 14.27 -2.54 8.87
C GLU A 394 15.70 -2.00 9.05
N HIS A 395 16.43 -1.94 7.95
CA HIS A 395 17.79 -1.44 7.90
C HIS A 395 17.86 -0.05 7.23
N PRO A 396 18.89 0.75 7.53
CA PRO A 396 19.27 1.92 6.74
C PRO A 396 19.93 1.48 5.41
N ASP A 397 19.15 0.88 4.52
CA ASP A 397 19.57 0.12 3.33
C ASP A 397 18.96 0.62 2.01
N GLN A 398 18.45 1.86 1.95
CA GLN A 398 17.87 2.38 0.71
C GLN A 398 18.95 2.54 -0.37
N ASN A 399 18.65 2.13 -1.61
CA ASN A 399 19.58 1.89 -2.72
C ASN A 399 20.58 0.72 -2.50
N SER A 400 20.34 -0.22 -1.58
CA SER A 400 21.14 -1.45 -1.50
C SER A 400 20.85 -2.39 -2.67
N PHE A 401 21.79 -3.31 -2.92
CA PHE A 401 21.62 -4.37 -3.91
C PHE A 401 22.37 -5.63 -3.51
N THR A 402 21.94 -6.76 -4.08
CA THR A 402 22.70 -8.02 -4.04
C THR A 402 22.98 -8.52 -5.45
N PHE A 403 24.05 -9.28 -5.59
CA PHE A 403 24.44 -9.86 -6.87
C PHE A 403 25.03 -11.26 -6.66
N ALA A 404 24.36 -12.26 -7.24
CA ALA A 404 24.78 -13.66 -7.21
C ALA A 404 24.89 -14.24 -8.64
N PRO A 405 25.97 -13.91 -9.38
CA PRO A 405 26.21 -14.44 -10.71
C PRO A 405 26.39 -15.96 -10.70
N ASN A 406 25.71 -16.68 -11.60
CA ASN A 406 25.69 -18.15 -11.65
C ASN A 406 25.23 -18.84 -10.35
N GLY A 407 24.49 -18.11 -9.51
CA GLY A 407 24.04 -18.57 -8.19
C GLY A 407 25.08 -18.45 -7.08
N GLN A 408 26.32 -18.06 -7.41
CA GLN A 408 27.33 -17.78 -6.40
C GLN A 408 27.15 -16.37 -5.88
N VAL A 409 26.91 -16.22 -4.58
CA VAL A 409 26.79 -14.91 -3.93
C VAL A 409 28.13 -14.19 -4.03
N PHE A 410 28.14 -13.02 -4.67
CA PHE A 410 29.30 -12.15 -4.80
C PHE A 410 29.12 -10.90 -3.96
N VAL A 411 27.99 -10.19 -4.10
CA VAL A 411 27.58 -9.10 -3.22
C VAL A 411 26.36 -9.54 -2.44
N SER A 412 26.47 -9.64 -1.10
CA SER A 412 25.39 -10.10 -0.21
C SER A 412 24.88 -8.97 0.68
N GLU A 413 23.68 -9.11 1.23
CA GLU A 413 23.31 -8.35 2.43
C GLU A 413 24.14 -8.81 3.63
N ALA A 414 24.16 -8.04 4.73
CA ALA A 414 24.86 -8.42 5.97
C ALA A 414 24.00 -9.25 6.95
N LEU A 415 22.72 -9.45 6.64
CA LEU A 415 21.73 -10.13 7.49
C LEU A 415 21.50 -9.42 8.84
N TYR A 416 20.95 -10.11 9.85
CA TYR A 416 20.67 -9.53 11.17
C TYR A 416 21.87 -8.81 11.79
N GLY A 417 21.69 -7.55 12.17
CA GLY A 417 22.76 -6.73 12.74
C GLY A 417 22.28 -5.43 13.42
N PRO A 418 23.21 -4.70 14.05
CA PRO A 418 22.94 -3.33 14.48
C PRO A 418 22.66 -2.44 13.24
N LYS A 419 21.82 -1.43 13.42
CA LYS A 419 21.37 -0.55 12.33
C LYS A 419 22.43 0.50 12.05
N TYR A 420 23.42 0.14 11.23
CA TYR A 420 24.43 1.04 10.69
C TYR A 420 24.39 1.02 9.17
N SER A 421 24.44 2.18 8.53
CA SER A 421 24.37 2.26 7.06
C SER A 421 25.56 1.58 6.40
N TYR A 422 26.76 1.68 7.00
CA TYR A 422 27.96 1.03 6.47
C TYR A 422 27.94 -0.51 6.54
N LEU A 423 26.93 -1.11 7.17
CA LEU A 423 26.71 -2.55 7.18
C LEU A 423 25.76 -3.01 6.06
N ASN A 424 25.31 -2.09 5.20
CA ASN A 424 24.49 -2.39 4.04
C ASN A 424 25.23 -1.92 2.78
N ASN A 425 24.82 -2.41 1.61
CA ASN A 425 25.45 -2.07 0.33
C ASN A 425 25.06 -0.67 -0.17
N VAL A 426 25.22 0.37 0.65
CA VAL A 426 24.74 1.76 0.41
C VAL A 426 25.88 2.78 0.40
N LEU A 427 25.54 4.06 0.28
CA LEU A 427 26.46 5.19 0.40
C LEU A 427 26.41 5.83 1.79
N VAL A 428 27.56 6.30 2.27
CA VAL A 428 27.70 7.22 3.41
C VAL A 428 28.48 8.46 3.01
N PHE A 429 28.27 9.58 3.72
CA PHE A 429 28.79 10.88 3.35
C PHE A 429 29.57 11.53 4.49
N GLY A 430 30.58 12.33 4.15
CA GLY A 430 31.40 13.04 5.12
C GLY A 430 32.05 14.32 4.56
N PRO A 431 32.41 15.30 5.41
CA PRO A 431 32.04 15.38 6.82
C PRO A 431 30.55 15.77 6.97
N SER A 432 29.84 15.10 7.88
CA SER A 432 28.45 15.44 8.19
C SER A 432 28.32 16.15 9.55
N PRO A 433 27.56 17.27 9.63
CA PRO A 433 27.35 17.99 10.89
C PRO A 433 26.43 17.25 11.87
N SER A 434 25.63 16.28 11.40
CA SER A 434 24.67 15.51 12.21
C SER A 434 25.14 14.09 12.55
N SER A 435 26.39 13.75 12.25
CA SER A 435 26.96 12.42 12.52
C SER A 435 26.89 12.08 14.01
N GLN A 436 26.31 10.92 14.34
CA GLN A 436 26.12 10.52 15.74
C GLN A 436 27.10 9.44 16.23
N CYS A 437 27.42 8.43 15.41
CA CYS A 437 28.22 7.29 15.84
C CYS A 437 29.45 6.98 14.97
N ASN A 438 29.61 7.60 13.80
CA ASN A 438 30.68 7.28 12.86
C ASN A 438 31.45 8.52 12.36
N ALA A 439 31.61 9.53 13.23
CA ALA A 439 32.19 10.81 12.84
C ALA A 439 33.56 10.65 12.14
N PRO A 440 33.81 11.35 11.01
CA PRO A 440 32.98 12.41 10.42
C PRO A 440 31.88 11.91 9.45
N TRP A 441 31.66 10.61 9.34
CA TRP A 441 30.73 9.98 8.40
C TRP A 441 29.33 9.82 8.99
N GLU A 442 28.33 10.01 8.15
CA GLU A 442 26.93 9.71 8.46
C GLU A 442 26.28 9.05 7.23
N GLY A 443 25.43 8.08 7.48
CA GLY A 443 24.62 7.39 6.49
C GLY A 443 23.16 7.84 6.54
N GLN A 444 22.26 6.87 6.44
CA GLN A 444 20.82 7.11 6.38
C GLN A 444 20.22 7.31 7.78
N LEU A 445 19.07 7.97 7.82
CA LEU A 445 18.31 8.29 9.01
C LEU A 445 17.94 7.03 9.81
N GLY A 446 17.89 7.17 11.14
CA GLY A 446 17.51 6.08 12.05
C GLY A 446 18.63 5.10 12.43
N GLU A 447 19.85 5.27 11.89
CA GLU A 447 21.00 4.41 12.23
C GLU A 447 21.54 4.64 13.66
N CYS A 448 22.63 3.98 14.03
CA CYS A 448 23.35 4.09 15.32
C CYS A 448 22.72 3.38 16.53
N ALA A 449 21.87 2.36 16.32
CA ALA A 449 21.28 1.60 17.42
C ALA A 449 21.06 0.12 17.05
N LYS A 450 20.66 -0.70 18.04
CA LYS A 450 20.28 -2.11 17.80
C LYS A 450 19.03 -2.22 16.90
N TRP A 451 18.06 -1.35 17.13
CA TRP A 451 16.83 -1.21 16.38
C TRP A 451 16.86 0.09 15.58
N LEU A 452 16.12 0.14 14.47
CA LEU A 452 16.03 1.39 13.72
C LEU A 452 15.38 2.44 14.62
N ARG A 453 15.86 3.68 14.63
CA ARG A 453 15.29 4.73 15.48
C ARG A 453 14.17 5.48 14.77
N TRP A 454 13.13 4.75 14.34
CA TRP A 454 12.03 5.32 13.53
C TRP A 454 11.21 6.38 14.28
N THR A 455 11.26 6.38 15.61
CA THR A 455 10.57 7.36 16.46
C THR A 455 11.34 8.67 16.61
N ASP A 456 12.61 8.73 16.20
CA ASP A 456 13.39 9.98 16.23
C ASP A 456 12.81 10.98 15.22
N GLU A 457 12.96 12.27 15.52
CA GLU A 457 12.38 13.36 14.71
C GLU A 457 12.87 13.29 13.24
N GLY A 458 11.92 13.30 12.30
CA GLY A 458 12.17 13.24 10.86
C GLY A 458 12.54 11.86 10.30
N VAL A 459 12.85 10.87 11.13
CA VAL A 459 13.17 9.50 10.65
C VAL A 459 11.93 8.81 10.08
N GLY A 460 10.76 9.05 10.68
CA GLY A 460 9.49 8.52 10.20
C GLY A 460 9.12 8.95 8.77
N ASP A 461 9.71 10.04 8.27
CA ASP A 461 9.52 10.54 6.90
C ASP A 461 10.55 9.96 5.91
N ALA A 462 11.54 9.18 6.38
CA ALA A 462 12.60 8.63 5.55
C ALA A 462 12.04 7.71 4.45
N ALA A 463 12.54 7.90 3.23
CA ALA A 463 12.09 7.13 2.08
C ALA A 463 13.17 6.99 1.00
N GLY A 464 13.23 5.82 0.39
CA GLY A 464 13.73 5.60 -0.96
C GLY A 464 12.57 5.44 -1.95
N GLU A 465 12.89 5.46 -3.24
CA GLU A 465 11.92 5.24 -4.31
C GLU A 465 12.56 4.52 -5.50
N LEU A 466 11.90 3.45 -5.96
CA LEU A 466 12.16 2.85 -7.26
C LEU A 466 11.71 3.82 -8.36
N VAL A 467 12.67 4.32 -9.13
CA VAL A 467 12.42 5.28 -10.22
C VAL A 467 12.06 4.57 -11.52
N ALA A 468 12.77 3.49 -11.84
CA ALA A 468 12.55 2.72 -13.05
C ALA A 468 13.04 1.29 -12.87
N ALA A 469 12.35 0.34 -13.51
CA ALA A 469 12.74 -1.06 -13.57
C ALA A 469 12.30 -1.64 -14.92
N SER A 470 13.21 -2.27 -15.64
CA SER A 470 12.92 -2.93 -16.92
C SER A 470 13.87 -4.11 -17.14
N SER A 471 13.39 -5.14 -17.84
CA SER A 471 14.20 -6.27 -18.25
C SER A 471 13.90 -6.64 -19.69
N HIS A 472 14.92 -7.02 -20.44
CA HIS A 472 14.79 -7.54 -21.78
C HIS A 472 15.81 -8.66 -22.00
N ARG A 473 15.30 -9.88 -22.26
CA ARG A 473 16.12 -11.10 -22.36
C ARG A 473 16.98 -11.26 -21.09
N ASP A 474 18.31 -11.38 -21.25
CA ASP A 474 19.26 -11.59 -20.16
C ASP A 474 19.80 -10.28 -19.56
N THR A 475 19.20 -9.14 -19.94
CA THR A 475 19.60 -7.82 -19.46
C THR A 475 18.52 -7.19 -18.59
N MET A 476 18.94 -6.42 -17.60
CA MET A 476 18.03 -5.65 -16.75
C MET A 476 18.59 -4.27 -16.43
N PHE A 477 17.69 -3.32 -16.23
CA PHE A 477 17.95 -1.99 -15.74
C PHE A 477 17.03 -1.73 -14.55
N VAL A 478 17.58 -1.26 -13.44
CA VAL A 478 16.79 -0.74 -12.32
C VAL A 478 17.49 0.47 -11.73
N SER A 479 16.72 1.42 -11.22
CA SER A 479 17.25 2.59 -10.55
C SER A 479 16.38 3.07 -9.40
N GLY A 480 17.01 3.72 -8.42
CA GLY A 480 16.33 4.31 -7.27
C GLY A 480 16.92 5.63 -6.83
N GLU A 481 16.09 6.42 -6.16
CA GLU A 481 16.42 7.69 -5.52
C GLU A 481 16.29 7.53 -4.00
N ALA A 482 17.30 7.94 -3.25
CA ALA A 482 17.36 7.77 -1.81
C ALA A 482 17.73 9.03 -1.03
N ALA A 483 17.79 10.21 -1.67
CA ALA A 483 18.08 11.46 -0.97
C ALA A 483 17.20 11.70 0.28
N PRO A 484 15.88 11.39 0.30
CA PRO A 484 15.06 11.53 1.50
C PRO A 484 15.39 10.55 2.63
N ALA A 485 16.19 9.52 2.39
CA ALA A 485 16.70 8.62 3.42
C ALA A 485 17.89 9.23 4.20
N TYR A 486 18.44 10.37 3.79
CA TYR A 486 19.58 11.02 4.43
C TYR A 486 19.17 12.31 5.15
N SER A 487 19.96 12.71 6.15
CA SER A 487 19.73 13.95 6.90
C SER A 487 19.71 15.18 5.98
N PRO A 488 18.68 16.04 6.06
CA PRO A 488 18.64 17.30 5.32
C PRO A 488 19.83 18.22 5.60
N ALA A 489 20.51 18.04 6.75
CA ALA A 489 21.73 18.79 7.10
C ALA A 489 22.90 18.52 6.14
N MET A 490 22.90 17.39 5.44
CA MET A 490 23.87 17.09 4.39
C MET A 490 23.63 17.87 3.10
N ARG A 491 22.43 18.43 2.90
CA ARG A 491 22.05 19.20 1.70
C ARG A 491 22.28 18.44 0.38
N LEU A 492 21.95 17.15 0.39
CA LEU A 492 21.94 16.30 -0.79
C LEU A 492 20.67 16.59 -1.61
N ARG A 493 20.83 16.74 -2.92
CA ARG A 493 19.72 16.95 -3.87
C ARG A 493 19.25 15.64 -4.49
N SER A 494 20.19 14.74 -4.76
CA SER A 494 19.92 13.43 -5.34
C SER A 494 20.99 12.44 -4.88
N VAL A 495 20.56 11.26 -4.47
CA VAL A 495 21.38 10.09 -4.21
C VAL A 495 20.79 8.98 -5.08
N TYR A 496 21.10 9.04 -6.37
CA TYR A 496 20.56 8.16 -7.38
C TYR A 496 21.51 7.00 -7.64
N ARG A 497 20.99 5.78 -7.64
CA ARG A 497 21.73 4.57 -8.03
C ARG A 497 21.02 3.88 -9.16
N ALA A 498 21.78 3.42 -10.16
CA ALA A 498 21.30 2.57 -11.23
C ALA A 498 22.15 1.29 -11.33
N LEU A 499 21.49 0.19 -11.65
CA LEU A 499 22.07 -1.12 -11.92
C LEU A 499 21.75 -1.52 -13.35
N VAL A 500 22.77 -1.88 -14.12
CA VAL A 500 22.65 -2.39 -15.48
C VAL A 500 23.29 -3.77 -15.56
N LEU A 501 22.47 -4.81 -15.62
CA LEU A 501 22.93 -6.16 -15.90
C LEU A 501 23.13 -6.27 -17.42
N LEU A 502 24.39 -6.23 -17.87
CA LEU A 502 24.75 -6.27 -19.28
C LEU A 502 24.65 -7.68 -19.87
N ASN A 503 24.85 -8.68 -19.01
CA ASN A 503 24.60 -10.10 -19.26
C ASN A 503 24.53 -10.80 -17.90
N SER A 504 24.18 -12.09 -17.88
CA SER A 504 24.07 -12.88 -16.65
C SER A 504 25.29 -12.83 -15.74
N GLN A 505 26.47 -12.46 -16.22
CA GLN A 505 27.69 -12.43 -15.43
C GLN A 505 28.27 -11.03 -15.20
N THR A 506 27.69 -9.97 -15.77
CA THR A 506 28.29 -8.63 -15.75
C THR A 506 27.29 -7.58 -15.30
N LEU A 507 27.54 -6.99 -14.14
CA LEU A 507 26.72 -5.94 -13.54
C LEU A 507 27.51 -4.63 -13.49
N LEU A 508 26.92 -3.57 -14.04
CA LEU A 508 27.39 -2.20 -13.89
C LEU A 508 26.53 -1.49 -12.84
N VAL A 509 27.16 -0.92 -11.82
CA VAL A 509 26.54 -0.04 -10.83
C VAL A 509 26.97 1.39 -11.12
N LEU A 510 26.02 2.30 -11.19
CA LEU A 510 26.22 3.72 -11.39
C LEU A 510 25.63 4.48 -10.19
N ASP A 511 26.46 5.20 -9.47
CA ASP A 511 26.03 6.18 -8.48
C ASP A 511 26.11 7.59 -9.06
N HIS A 512 25.01 8.33 -9.01
CA HIS A 512 24.91 9.73 -9.37
C HIS A 512 24.46 10.51 -8.13
N VAL A 513 25.35 11.34 -7.59
CA VAL A 513 25.10 12.13 -6.39
C VAL A 513 25.20 13.61 -6.70
N GLU A 514 24.13 14.34 -6.41
CA GLU A 514 24.05 15.80 -6.48
C GLU A 514 23.88 16.39 -5.10
N LYS A 515 24.56 17.50 -4.83
CA LYS A 515 24.48 18.25 -3.57
C LYS A 515 24.25 19.73 -3.87
N LEU A 516 23.69 20.47 -2.93
CA LEU A 516 23.62 21.93 -3.02
C LEU A 516 25.01 22.56 -2.93
N ASP A 517 25.16 23.77 -3.45
CA ASP A 517 26.45 24.48 -3.50
C ASP A 517 27.05 24.67 -2.10
N ASP A 518 26.20 24.89 -1.11
CA ASP A 518 26.52 25.10 0.30
C ASP A 518 26.47 23.81 1.15
N SER A 519 26.50 22.64 0.51
CA SER A 519 26.59 21.34 1.20
C SER A 519 27.94 21.15 1.91
N PRO A 520 27.95 20.69 3.18
CA PRO A 520 29.19 20.41 3.92
C PRO A 520 29.94 19.16 3.42
N ILE A 521 29.27 18.28 2.67
CA ILE A 521 29.83 17.01 2.20
C ILE A 521 30.94 17.24 1.17
N THR A 522 32.10 16.62 1.43
CA THR A 522 33.28 16.66 0.53
C THR A 522 33.69 15.27 0.03
N SER A 523 33.22 14.20 0.67
CA SER A 523 33.54 12.82 0.34
C SER A 523 32.32 11.92 0.46
N GLN A 524 32.29 10.86 -0.33
CA GLN A 524 31.31 9.78 -0.23
C GLN A 524 32.04 8.44 -0.16
N SER A 525 31.46 7.46 0.54
CA SER A 525 31.98 6.09 0.54
C SER A 525 30.90 5.07 0.24
N ALA A 526 31.23 4.08 -0.58
CA ALA A 526 30.37 2.97 -0.93
C ALA A 526 30.84 1.67 -0.27
N PHE A 527 29.89 0.85 0.17
CA PHE A 527 30.15 -0.45 0.81
C PHE A 527 29.62 -1.59 -0.05
N PHE A 528 30.39 -2.67 -0.17
CA PHE A 528 29.97 -3.91 -0.83
C PHE A 528 30.34 -5.11 0.03
N HIS A 529 29.34 -5.80 0.56
CA HIS A 529 29.47 -6.87 1.53
C HIS A 529 29.55 -8.25 0.86
N ASN A 530 30.24 -9.15 1.56
CA ASN A 530 30.17 -10.58 1.37
C ASN A 530 30.14 -11.27 2.75
N LEU A 531 29.22 -12.21 2.91
CA LEU A 531 29.05 -13.01 4.12
C LEU A 531 29.68 -14.39 4.05
N ASP A 532 30.06 -14.86 2.86
CA ASP A 532 30.67 -16.18 2.71
C ASP A 532 32.14 -16.12 3.19
N ILE A 533 32.34 -16.48 4.45
CA ILE A 533 33.63 -16.43 5.17
C ILE A 533 34.70 -17.29 4.47
N ASP A 534 34.27 -18.35 3.78
CA ASP A 534 35.13 -19.24 3.00
C ASP A 534 35.68 -18.57 1.73
N PHE A 535 35.06 -17.48 1.27
CA PHE A 535 35.38 -16.80 0.00
C PHE A 535 35.64 -15.32 0.23
N LYS A 536 36.82 -14.97 0.77
CA LYS A 536 37.16 -13.58 1.09
C LYS A 536 37.51 -12.75 -0.14
N TYR A 537 37.20 -11.46 -0.07
CA TYR A 537 37.73 -10.44 -0.94
C TYR A 537 39.23 -10.24 -0.71
N VAL A 538 39.96 -10.09 -1.82
CA VAL A 538 41.36 -9.68 -1.87
C VAL A 538 41.53 -8.48 -2.81
N PRO A 539 42.49 -7.57 -2.57
CA PRO A 539 42.72 -6.45 -3.46
C PRO A 539 43.07 -6.91 -4.88
N TYR A 540 42.52 -6.22 -5.88
CA TYR A 540 42.70 -6.53 -7.30
C TYR A 540 42.92 -5.23 -8.09
N LYS A 541 43.73 -5.29 -9.15
CA LYS A 541 43.85 -4.21 -10.14
C LYS A 541 43.42 -4.70 -11.52
N PHE A 542 42.47 -4.01 -12.12
CA PHE A 542 42.02 -4.26 -13.48
C PHE A 542 42.84 -3.42 -14.47
N MET A 543 43.42 -4.09 -15.48
CA MET A 543 44.30 -3.47 -16.50
C MET A 543 45.45 -2.63 -15.90
N ASP A 544 45.94 -3.01 -14.71
CA ASP A 544 46.97 -2.29 -13.94
C ASP A 544 46.66 -0.80 -13.68
N LYS A 545 45.39 -0.39 -13.89
CA LYS A 545 44.95 1.01 -13.85
C LYS A 545 43.86 1.25 -12.81
N TYR A 546 42.86 0.36 -12.75
CA TYR A 546 41.69 0.54 -11.90
C TYR A 546 41.77 -0.37 -10.68
N ASN A 547 41.68 0.22 -9.49
CA ASN A 547 41.60 -0.51 -8.23
C ASN A 547 40.26 -1.26 -8.12
N GLY A 548 40.29 -2.38 -7.40
CA GLY A 548 39.21 -3.35 -7.36
C GLY A 548 39.38 -4.40 -6.25
N ALA A 549 38.44 -5.34 -6.22
CA ALA A 549 38.47 -6.52 -5.36
C ALA A 549 38.19 -7.79 -6.17
N LEU A 550 38.78 -8.90 -5.74
CA LEU A 550 38.62 -10.24 -6.30
C LEU A 550 38.12 -11.16 -5.19
N MET A 551 37.22 -12.08 -5.53
CA MET A 551 36.79 -13.19 -4.69
C MET A 551 37.02 -14.49 -5.46
N ASP A 552 37.86 -15.35 -4.90
CA ASP A 552 38.19 -16.65 -5.49
C ASP A 552 37.28 -17.74 -4.91
N VAL A 553 36.55 -18.42 -5.79
CA VAL A 553 35.63 -19.51 -5.44
C VAL A 553 36.00 -20.72 -6.27
N TRP A 554 36.84 -21.60 -5.71
CA TRP A 554 37.36 -22.81 -6.35
C TRP A 554 37.88 -22.54 -7.77
N ASP A 555 37.11 -22.90 -8.82
CA ASP A 555 37.51 -22.76 -10.23
C ASP A 555 37.05 -21.43 -10.87
N ALA A 556 36.33 -20.58 -10.15
CA ALA A 556 35.77 -19.31 -10.63
C ALA A 556 36.39 -18.10 -9.91
N HIS A 557 36.56 -17.02 -10.66
CA HIS A 557 37.07 -15.74 -10.15
C HIS A 557 36.01 -14.67 -10.37
N TYR A 558 35.55 -14.04 -9.29
CA TYR A 558 34.58 -12.95 -9.31
C TYR A 558 35.29 -11.64 -8.99
N LYS A 559 35.16 -10.66 -9.88
CA LYS A 559 35.97 -9.43 -9.83
C LYS A 559 35.06 -8.21 -9.81
N MET A 560 35.47 -7.20 -9.08
CA MET A 560 34.91 -5.85 -9.16
C MET A 560 36.02 -4.81 -9.27
N PHE A 561 35.77 -3.72 -9.98
CA PHE A 561 36.64 -2.54 -10.02
C PHE A 561 35.80 -1.26 -10.15
N TRP A 562 36.39 -0.11 -9.85
CA TRP A 562 35.65 1.15 -9.80
C TRP A 562 36.45 2.35 -10.30
N PHE A 563 35.74 3.38 -10.76
CA PHE A 563 36.29 4.66 -11.17
C PHE A 563 35.22 5.75 -11.21
N ASP A 564 35.60 7.02 -11.15
CA ASP A 564 34.69 8.15 -11.35
C ASP A 564 34.65 8.64 -12.81
N SER A 565 33.78 9.60 -13.12
CA SER A 565 33.68 10.19 -14.45
C SER A 565 34.97 10.85 -14.99
N GLN A 566 35.94 11.15 -14.12
CA GLN A 566 37.25 11.70 -14.50
C GLN A 566 38.33 10.61 -14.61
N GLY A 567 37.98 9.35 -14.34
CA GLY A 567 38.87 8.19 -14.38
C GLY A 567 39.68 7.97 -13.11
N LEU A 568 39.40 8.69 -12.02
CA LEU A 568 40.01 8.46 -10.71
C LEU A 568 39.52 7.12 -10.15
N SER A 569 40.44 6.31 -9.63
CA SER A 569 40.13 5.02 -9.00
C SER A 569 40.79 4.95 -7.61
N PRO A 570 40.05 5.24 -6.53
CA PRO A 570 40.56 5.19 -5.16
C PRO A 570 41.07 3.82 -4.76
N ASP A 571 41.99 3.76 -3.79
CA ASP A 571 42.56 2.50 -3.33
C ASP A 571 41.54 1.58 -2.65
N THR A 572 41.71 0.28 -2.86
CA THR A 572 40.89 -0.77 -2.26
C THR A 572 41.11 -0.84 -0.75
N ARG A 573 40.05 -0.61 0.04
CA ARG A 573 40.02 -0.92 1.47
C ARG A 573 39.07 -2.07 1.72
N ILE A 574 39.56 -3.15 2.29
CA ILE A 574 38.77 -4.32 2.68
C ILE A 574 38.79 -4.40 4.20
N GLN A 575 37.62 -4.52 4.80
CA GLN A 575 37.44 -4.53 6.24
C GLN A 575 36.55 -5.70 6.65
N GLU A 576 36.70 -6.15 7.89
CA GLU A 576 35.87 -7.17 8.49
C GLU A 576 35.12 -6.56 9.67
N ALA A 577 33.87 -6.97 9.86
CA ALA A 577 33.09 -6.63 11.03
C ALA A 577 32.49 -7.89 11.65
N GLU A 578 32.63 -7.99 12.97
CA GLU A 578 31.95 -8.98 13.79
C GLU A 578 30.72 -8.32 14.42
N GLN A 579 29.56 -8.96 14.30
CA GLN A 579 28.28 -8.46 14.79
C GLN A 579 27.66 -9.47 15.75
N ALA A 580 27.05 -8.98 16.83
CA ALA A 580 26.16 -9.79 17.64
C ALA A 580 24.82 -9.93 16.90
N ALA A 581 24.49 -11.14 16.46
CA ALA A 581 23.27 -11.43 15.71
C ALA A 581 22.49 -12.56 16.42
N GLU A 582 21.28 -12.27 16.87
CA GLU A 582 20.45 -13.20 17.65
C GLU A 582 21.21 -13.79 18.86
N PHE A 583 21.71 -15.03 18.75
CA PHE A 583 22.43 -15.80 19.76
C PHE A 583 23.83 -16.25 19.30
N LYS A 584 24.32 -15.73 18.15
CA LYS A 584 25.63 -16.08 17.58
C LYS A 584 26.36 -14.82 17.11
N LYS A 585 27.69 -14.90 17.08
CA LYS A 585 28.48 -13.89 16.40
C LYS A 585 28.45 -14.14 14.90
N ARG A 586 28.18 -13.11 14.11
CA ARG A 586 28.23 -13.15 12.64
C ARG A 586 29.37 -12.29 12.14
N TRP A 587 29.96 -12.74 11.04
CA TRP A 587 31.10 -12.09 10.41
C TRP A 587 30.69 -11.64 9.02
N THR A 588 31.00 -10.40 8.68
CA THR A 588 30.87 -9.87 7.33
C THR A 588 32.19 -9.24 6.92
N GLN A 589 32.56 -9.41 5.65
CA GLN A 589 33.66 -8.70 5.04
C GLN A 589 33.09 -7.74 4.00
N TYR A 590 33.63 -6.54 3.91
CA TYR A 590 33.18 -5.57 2.93
C TYR A 590 34.32 -4.77 2.34
N VAL A 591 34.10 -4.33 1.10
CA VAL A 591 34.92 -3.32 0.45
C VAL A 591 34.38 -1.94 0.82
N ASN A 592 35.26 -1.01 1.14
CA ASN A 592 34.95 0.39 1.45
C ASN A 592 35.65 1.30 0.43
N VAL A 593 34.87 1.91 -0.47
CA VAL A 593 35.39 2.70 -1.60
C VAL A 593 35.05 4.17 -1.44
N THR A 594 36.04 4.98 -1.06
CA THR A 594 35.87 6.41 -0.78
C THR A 594 36.28 7.28 -1.97
N PHE A 595 35.34 8.09 -2.48
CA PHE A 595 35.58 9.08 -3.52
C PHE A 595 35.47 10.52 -2.98
N PRO A 596 36.32 11.46 -3.45
CA PRO A 596 36.06 12.89 -3.26
C PRO A 596 34.85 13.34 -4.10
N MET A 597 34.08 14.31 -3.61
CA MET A 597 32.88 14.85 -4.27
C MET A 597 33.20 15.83 -5.42
N ARG A 598 34.21 15.54 -6.24
CA ARG A 598 34.61 16.37 -7.41
C ARG A 598 33.84 16.01 -8.69
N GLY A 599 33.27 14.81 -8.76
CA GLY A 599 32.44 14.33 -9.86
C GLY A 599 31.09 13.81 -9.37
N THR A 600 30.06 13.95 -10.20
CA THR A 600 28.70 13.51 -9.85
C THR A 600 28.54 11.99 -9.99
N ARG A 601 29.30 11.35 -10.90
CA ARG A 601 29.10 9.95 -11.31
C ARG A 601 30.26 9.03 -10.96
N LYS A 602 29.92 7.84 -10.45
CA LYS A 602 30.85 6.79 -9.99
C LYS A 602 30.38 5.46 -10.54
N PHE A 603 31.32 4.68 -11.05
CA PHE A 603 31.05 3.44 -11.76
C PHE A 603 31.72 2.28 -11.03
N TYR A 604 30.99 1.18 -10.88
CA TYR A 604 31.48 -0.07 -10.33
C TYR A 604 31.09 -1.19 -11.30
N VAL A 605 32.06 -2.01 -11.70
CA VAL A 605 31.83 -3.09 -12.67
C VAL A 605 32.16 -4.42 -12.02
N CYS A 606 31.16 -5.30 -11.89
CA CYS A 606 31.27 -6.63 -11.32
C CYS A 606 31.16 -7.68 -12.43
N PHE A 607 32.09 -8.64 -12.50
CA PHE A 607 32.06 -9.67 -13.55
C PHE A 607 32.73 -11.00 -13.17
N SER A 608 32.31 -12.10 -13.82
CA SER A 608 32.99 -13.41 -13.76
C SER A 608 33.78 -13.75 -15.05
N ARG A 609 34.75 -14.66 -14.92
CA ARG A 609 35.94 -14.90 -15.77
C ARG A 609 35.72 -15.09 -17.30
N LEU A 610 34.51 -15.24 -17.81
CA LEU A 610 34.26 -15.51 -19.25
C LEU A 610 34.30 -14.28 -20.18
N MET A 611 34.78 -13.13 -19.69
CA MET A 611 34.77 -11.87 -20.44
C MET A 611 36.04 -11.54 -21.24
N ARG A 612 37.12 -12.34 -21.21
CA ARG A 612 38.31 -11.99 -22.02
C ARG A 612 38.04 -12.05 -23.53
N TYR A 613 37.37 -13.10 -24.03
CA TYR A 613 37.19 -13.28 -25.47
C TYR A 613 36.01 -12.50 -26.05
N ALA A 614 34.93 -12.32 -25.30
CA ALA A 614 33.76 -11.59 -25.77
C ALA A 614 33.94 -10.06 -25.73
N LEU A 615 34.62 -9.49 -24.71
CA LEU A 615 34.88 -8.04 -24.69
C LEU A 615 35.84 -7.66 -25.81
N LEU A 616 36.90 -8.46 -26.05
CA LEU A 616 37.80 -8.27 -27.18
C LEU A 616 37.04 -8.34 -28.50
N SER A 617 36.12 -9.30 -28.67
CA SER A 617 35.32 -9.40 -29.90
C SER A 617 34.41 -8.18 -30.09
N VAL A 618 33.75 -7.70 -29.03
CA VAL A 618 32.88 -6.52 -29.09
C VAL A 618 33.68 -5.24 -29.31
N LEU A 619 34.84 -5.08 -28.67
CA LEU A 619 35.73 -3.92 -28.87
C LEU A 619 36.33 -3.91 -30.27
N ILE A 620 36.72 -5.07 -30.79
CA ILE A 620 37.21 -5.23 -32.17
C ILE A 620 36.09 -4.94 -33.16
N LEU A 621 34.86 -5.40 -32.91
CA LEU A 621 33.69 -5.09 -33.75
C LEU A 621 33.32 -3.61 -33.68
N TRP A 622 33.44 -2.97 -32.52
CA TRP A 622 33.23 -1.54 -32.35
C TRP A 622 34.29 -0.72 -33.08
N ILE A 623 35.57 -1.09 -32.94
CA ILE A 623 36.69 -0.45 -33.65
C ILE A 623 36.56 -0.67 -35.15
N ALA A 624 36.18 -1.87 -35.59
CA ALA A 624 35.93 -2.17 -37.00
C ALA A 624 34.76 -1.35 -37.56
N ALA A 625 33.65 -1.19 -36.80
CA ALA A 625 32.53 -0.34 -37.19
C ALA A 625 32.92 1.15 -37.25
N LEU A 626 33.73 1.61 -36.28
CA LEU A 626 34.25 2.98 -36.26
C LEU A 626 35.23 3.26 -37.40
N LEU A 627 36.11 2.30 -37.72
CA LEU A 627 37.06 2.40 -38.85
C LEU A 627 36.34 2.29 -40.20
N PHE A 628 35.30 1.47 -40.31
CA PHE A 628 34.48 1.37 -41.51
C PHE A 628 33.69 2.66 -41.76
N MET A 629 33.11 3.24 -40.70
CA MET A 629 32.44 4.55 -40.74
C MET A 629 33.42 5.72 -40.97
N SER A 630 34.66 5.62 -40.52
CA SER A 630 35.69 6.65 -40.70
C SER A 630 36.37 6.61 -42.08
N ASN A 631 36.46 5.44 -42.73
CA ASN A 631 37.14 5.29 -44.03
C ASN A 631 36.23 5.49 -45.25
N THR A 632 34.93 5.74 -45.06
CA THR A 632 33.98 5.94 -46.17
C THR A 632 33.40 7.36 -46.27
N CYS A 633 33.99 8.34 -45.58
CA CYS A 633 33.45 9.70 -45.60
C CYS A 633 34.54 10.76 -45.81
N ASP A 634 35.04 10.86 -47.03
CA ASP A 634 35.74 12.04 -47.53
C ASP A 634 34.87 12.74 -48.60
N GLN A 635 34.26 13.85 -48.17
CA GLN A 635 33.55 14.92 -48.89
C GLN A 635 32.05 14.83 -49.24
N LEU A 636 31.35 15.85 -48.70
CA LEU A 636 30.18 16.64 -49.14
C LEU A 636 28.85 15.98 -49.57
N LEU A 637 27.78 16.52 -48.96
CA LEU A 637 26.39 16.55 -49.43
C LEU A 637 26.23 16.49 -50.97
N CYS A 638 25.64 15.41 -51.50
CA CYS A 638 24.48 15.41 -52.40
C CYS A 638 24.05 14.00 -52.86
N GLY A 639 22.88 13.57 -52.39
CA GLY A 639 21.76 13.13 -53.24
C GLY A 639 21.79 11.78 -53.93
N VAL A 640 20.97 10.83 -53.44
CA VAL A 640 20.07 10.02 -54.29
C VAL A 640 18.74 9.73 -53.57
N LYS A 641 17.66 9.90 -54.34
CA LYS A 641 16.23 9.72 -54.07
C LYS A 641 15.84 8.34 -53.53
N TRP A 642 15.03 8.30 -52.48
CA TRP A 642 14.25 7.10 -52.14
C TRP A 642 12.95 7.10 -52.97
N LYS A 643 12.85 6.11 -53.87
CA LYS A 643 11.62 5.79 -54.61
C LYS A 643 10.54 5.31 -53.64
N GLY A 644 9.34 5.86 -53.81
CA GLY A 644 8.16 5.52 -53.02
C GLY A 644 7.76 4.06 -53.16
N VAL A 645 7.44 3.45 -52.02
CA VAL A 645 6.62 2.25 -51.97
C VAL A 645 5.17 2.72 -52.07
N SER A 646 4.53 2.30 -53.16
CA SER A 646 3.12 2.46 -53.48
C SER A 646 2.24 1.98 -52.33
N THR A 647 1.37 2.86 -51.86
CA THR A 647 0.21 2.54 -51.05
C THR A 647 -0.74 1.67 -51.87
N ASP A 648 -0.97 0.45 -51.38
CA ASP A 648 -1.99 -0.45 -51.89
C ASP A 648 -3.39 0.16 -51.63
N PRO A 649 -4.20 0.50 -52.65
CA PRO A 649 -5.46 1.23 -52.47
C PRO A 649 -6.57 0.41 -51.78
N GLU A 650 -6.37 -0.91 -51.63
CA GLU A 650 -7.34 -1.81 -50.99
C GLU A 650 -7.22 -1.80 -49.45
N VAL A 651 -6.03 -1.56 -48.89
CA VAL A 651 -5.81 -1.50 -47.43
C VAL A 651 -6.32 -0.19 -46.83
N SER A 652 -6.30 0.91 -47.59
CA SER A 652 -6.86 2.20 -47.15
C SER A 652 -8.39 2.21 -47.13
N LYS A 653 -9.06 1.37 -47.95
CA LYS A 653 -10.51 1.20 -47.89
C LYS A 653 -10.95 0.38 -46.67
N GLN A 654 -10.18 -0.62 -46.26
CA GLN A 654 -10.46 -1.38 -45.02
C GLN A 654 -10.23 -0.55 -43.76
N ILE A 655 -9.23 0.33 -43.74
CA ILE A 655 -8.98 1.25 -42.60
C ILE A 655 -10.04 2.36 -42.54
N ARG A 656 -10.48 2.90 -43.69
CA ARG A 656 -11.55 3.93 -43.72
C ARG A 656 -12.96 3.39 -43.46
N LEU A 657 -13.18 2.08 -43.59
CA LEU A 657 -14.44 1.42 -43.22
C LEU A 657 -14.48 1.04 -41.73
N TYR A 658 -13.33 0.91 -41.06
CA TYR A 658 -13.24 0.65 -39.61
C TYR A 658 -13.39 1.92 -38.75
N ASP A 659 -13.09 3.10 -39.30
CA ASP A 659 -13.21 4.40 -38.63
C ASP A 659 -14.63 5.01 -38.63
N GLN A 660 -15.61 4.36 -39.26
CA GLN A 660 -16.97 4.92 -39.41
C GLN A 660 -17.98 4.52 -38.32
N HIS A 661 -17.57 3.79 -37.27
CA HIS A 661 -18.46 3.39 -36.16
C HIS A 661 -18.00 3.78 -34.74
N HIS A 662 -16.90 4.54 -34.58
CA HIS A 662 -16.57 5.10 -33.27
C HIS A 662 -17.24 6.47 -33.10
N PHE A 663 -18.36 6.49 -32.38
CA PHE A 663 -18.89 7.76 -31.86
C PHE A 663 -17.81 8.40 -30.97
N PRO A 664 -17.47 9.69 -31.15
CA PRO A 664 -16.48 10.35 -30.30
C PRO A 664 -16.98 10.33 -28.85
N LEU A 665 -16.12 9.91 -27.92
CA LEU A 665 -16.41 9.86 -26.48
C LEU A 665 -17.05 11.18 -26.01
N PRO A 666 -18.14 11.14 -25.22
CA PRO A 666 -18.86 12.34 -24.80
C PRO A 666 -18.13 13.11 -23.70
N THR A 667 -18.45 14.40 -23.57
CA THR A 667 -18.11 15.19 -22.38
C THR A 667 -19.24 15.07 -21.38
N VAL A 668 -18.93 14.76 -20.12
CA VAL A 668 -19.96 14.49 -19.10
C VAL A 668 -20.03 15.63 -18.10
N VAL A 669 -21.24 16.06 -17.76
CA VAL A 669 -21.48 17.00 -16.66
C VAL A 669 -22.44 16.36 -15.66
N ILE A 670 -22.02 16.29 -14.40
CA ILE A 670 -22.82 15.77 -13.29
C ILE A 670 -23.32 16.97 -12.49
N THR A 671 -24.65 17.09 -12.37
CA THR A 671 -25.30 18.11 -11.53
C THR A 671 -26.12 17.46 -10.44
N THR A 672 -26.17 18.10 -9.28
CA THR A 672 -26.96 17.60 -8.14
C THR A 672 -27.29 18.74 -7.18
N LEU A 673 -28.31 18.55 -6.35
CA LEU A 673 -28.44 19.37 -5.13
C LEU A 673 -27.31 18.96 -4.15
N PRO A 674 -26.64 19.92 -3.47
CA PRO A 674 -25.57 19.60 -2.52
C PRO A 674 -26.04 18.63 -1.44
N GLY A 675 -25.20 17.65 -1.09
CA GLY A 675 -25.55 16.61 -0.11
C GLY A 675 -26.39 15.44 -0.66
N SER A 676 -26.61 15.36 -1.98
CA SER A 676 -27.36 14.24 -2.58
C SER A 676 -26.48 13.05 -3.00
N GLY A 677 -25.16 13.11 -2.79
CA GLY A 677 -24.27 11.94 -2.91
C GLY A 677 -23.73 11.64 -4.32
N SER A 678 -23.77 12.61 -5.25
CA SER A 678 -23.21 12.46 -6.61
C SER A 678 -21.73 12.09 -6.66
N GLU A 679 -20.98 12.34 -5.59
CA GLU A 679 -19.57 12.04 -5.44
C GLU A 679 -19.26 10.56 -5.59
N ILE A 680 -20.22 9.68 -5.26
CA ILE A 680 -20.09 8.24 -5.41
C ILE A 680 -19.88 7.82 -6.88
N LEU A 681 -20.37 8.62 -7.83
CA LEU A 681 -20.18 8.35 -9.26
C LEU A 681 -18.74 8.50 -9.70
N LYS A 682 -17.85 9.07 -8.88
CA LYS A 682 -16.40 9.12 -9.14
C LYS A 682 -15.84 7.73 -9.47
N HIS A 683 -16.28 6.68 -8.77
CA HIS A 683 -15.83 5.30 -8.98
C HIS A 683 -16.14 4.74 -10.37
N LEU A 684 -17.11 5.32 -11.08
CA LEU A 684 -17.42 4.96 -12.46
C LEU A 684 -16.42 5.55 -13.47
N PHE A 685 -15.63 6.55 -13.09
CA PHE A 685 -14.74 7.31 -13.97
C PHE A 685 -13.27 7.32 -13.50
N ASP A 686 -12.99 6.83 -12.28
CA ASP A 686 -11.64 6.74 -11.73
C ASP A 686 -10.80 5.67 -12.47
N ASN A 687 -9.53 5.98 -12.71
CA ASN A 687 -8.58 5.12 -13.43
C ASN A 687 -9.08 4.65 -14.81
N SER A 688 -9.83 5.52 -15.50
CA SER A 688 -10.36 5.27 -16.85
C SER A 688 -9.43 5.86 -17.91
N SER A 689 -9.14 5.10 -18.97
CA SER A 689 -8.46 5.63 -20.16
C SER A 689 -9.33 6.60 -20.97
N ASP A 690 -10.65 6.50 -20.80
CA ASP A 690 -11.64 7.22 -21.61
C ASP A 690 -12.08 8.52 -20.96
N PHE A 691 -11.95 8.63 -19.63
CA PHE A 691 -12.44 9.78 -18.87
C PHE A 691 -11.43 10.33 -17.86
N VAL A 692 -11.51 11.64 -17.61
CA VAL A 692 -10.83 12.33 -16.51
C VAL A 692 -11.87 13.03 -15.63
N TYR A 693 -11.95 12.63 -14.36
CA TYR A 693 -12.93 13.13 -13.41
C TYR A 693 -12.45 14.39 -12.68
N ILE A 694 -13.12 15.52 -12.93
CA ILE A 694 -12.79 16.83 -12.36
C ILE A 694 -13.93 17.30 -11.46
N ARG A 695 -13.60 17.60 -10.20
CA ARG A 695 -14.54 18.17 -9.23
C ARG A 695 -14.47 19.70 -9.29
N VAL A 696 -15.63 20.37 -9.26
CA VAL A 696 -15.71 21.84 -9.24
C VAL A 696 -16.75 22.31 -8.21
N PRO A 697 -16.41 23.30 -7.35
CA PRO A 697 -15.10 23.93 -7.19
C PRO A 697 -14.14 23.12 -6.31
N THR A 698 -12.84 23.28 -6.54
CA THR A 698 -11.74 22.98 -5.60
C THR A 698 -10.89 24.23 -5.41
N GLU A 699 -9.92 24.22 -4.50
CA GLU A 699 -9.05 25.39 -4.29
C GLU A 699 -8.29 25.83 -5.56
N HIS A 700 -7.90 24.87 -6.41
CA HIS A 700 -7.11 25.13 -7.61
C HIS A 700 -7.92 25.05 -8.91
N VAL A 701 -9.09 24.40 -8.88
CA VAL A 701 -10.05 24.35 -9.99
C VAL A 701 -11.33 25.02 -9.52
N ASP A 702 -11.27 26.34 -9.44
CA ASP A 702 -12.42 27.17 -9.04
C ASP A 702 -13.12 27.80 -10.25
N ILE A 703 -14.35 28.24 -10.03
CA ILE A 703 -15.13 29.00 -11.00
C ILE A 703 -14.49 30.40 -11.08
N PRO A 704 -14.18 30.93 -12.28
CA PRO A 704 -13.59 32.26 -12.40
C PRO A 704 -14.45 33.31 -11.72
N GLU A 705 -13.81 34.30 -11.10
CA GLU A 705 -14.52 35.51 -10.64
C GLU A 705 -15.16 36.18 -11.87
N THR A 706 -16.49 36.25 -11.87
CA THR A 706 -17.27 36.88 -12.94
C THR A 706 -18.26 37.87 -12.36
N GLU A 707 -18.93 38.61 -13.24
CA GLU A 707 -20.02 39.53 -12.86
C GLU A 707 -21.20 38.80 -12.18
N PHE A 708 -21.30 37.48 -12.30
CA PHE A 708 -22.30 36.64 -11.63
C PHE A 708 -21.66 35.84 -10.49
N GLU A 709 -22.09 36.08 -9.26
CA GLU A 709 -21.68 35.31 -8.09
C GLU A 709 -22.53 34.04 -7.96
N PHE A 710 -21.88 32.87 -8.02
CA PHE A 710 -22.55 31.59 -7.81
C PHE A 710 -22.76 31.32 -6.32
N ASP A 711 -24.01 31.05 -5.93
CA ASP A 711 -24.27 30.58 -4.58
C ASP A 711 -23.78 29.13 -4.40
N SER A 712 -23.19 28.84 -3.24
CA SER A 712 -22.62 27.52 -2.95
C SER A 712 -23.67 26.45 -2.62
N LEU A 713 -24.91 26.86 -2.32
CA LEU A 713 -26.06 25.98 -2.10
C LEU A 713 -26.89 25.88 -3.38
N VAL A 714 -27.56 26.96 -3.78
CA VAL A 714 -28.41 27.05 -4.98
C VAL A 714 -28.66 28.51 -5.37
N ASP A 715 -28.91 28.76 -6.65
CA ASP A 715 -29.52 30.00 -7.13
C ASP A 715 -30.74 29.70 -8.02
N ALA A 716 -31.58 30.72 -8.20
CA ALA A 716 -32.78 30.63 -9.03
C ALA A 716 -32.53 31.06 -10.48
N CYS A 717 -31.28 31.17 -10.94
CA CYS A 717 -30.94 31.77 -12.23
C CYS A 717 -30.76 30.76 -13.34
N GLU A 718 -31.61 30.89 -14.36
CA GLU A 718 -31.59 30.09 -15.58
C GLU A 718 -30.75 30.75 -16.66
N TRP A 719 -29.89 29.95 -17.29
CA TRP A 719 -29.08 30.38 -18.43
C TRP A 719 -29.51 29.60 -19.67
N SER A 720 -29.93 30.32 -20.70
CA SER A 720 -30.46 29.77 -21.94
C SER A 720 -29.37 29.56 -23.01
N ARG A 721 -29.70 28.79 -24.04
CA ARG A 721 -28.88 28.70 -25.26
C ARG A 721 -28.67 30.06 -25.93
N THR A 722 -29.71 30.91 -25.90
CA THR A 722 -29.62 32.27 -26.45
C THR A 722 -28.66 33.16 -25.67
N ASP A 723 -28.49 32.95 -24.35
CA ASP A 723 -27.49 33.66 -23.56
C ASP A 723 -26.08 33.26 -23.99
N ALA A 724 -25.85 31.97 -24.30
CA ALA A 724 -24.58 31.49 -24.82
C ALA A 724 -24.25 32.13 -26.19
N LEU A 725 -25.20 32.05 -27.14
CA LEU A 725 -25.05 32.59 -28.50
C LEU A 725 -24.84 34.11 -28.55
N ARG A 726 -25.45 34.85 -27.61
CA ARG A 726 -25.25 36.30 -27.49
C ARG A 726 -23.94 36.67 -26.81
N GLY A 727 -23.13 35.69 -26.41
CA GLY A 727 -21.88 35.89 -25.71
C GLY A 727 -22.07 36.48 -24.31
N ARG A 728 -23.15 36.12 -23.61
CA ARG A 728 -23.31 36.43 -22.17
C ARG A 728 -22.46 35.44 -21.37
N PHE A 729 -21.83 35.89 -20.28
CA PHE A 729 -20.92 35.10 -19.44
C PHE A 729 -19.68 34.56 -20.20
N LYS A 730 -19.04 35.38 -21.06
CA LYS A 730 -17.89 34.96 -21.90
C LYS A 730 -16.74 34.32 -21.11
N ILE A 731 -16.47 34.80 -19.89
CA ILE A 731 -15.42 34.23 -19.03
C ILE A 731 -15.77 32.77 -18.67
N ILE A 732 -17.02 32.48 -18.31
CA ILE A 732 -17.48 31.12 -18.04
C ILE A 732 -17.47 30.27 -19.30
N GLN A 733 -17.87 30.82 -20.46
CA GLN A 733 -17.78 30.11 -21.74
C GLN A 733 -16.33 29.72 -22.06
N GLY A 734 -15.38 30.66 -21.95
CA GLY A 734 -13.97 30.43 -22.19
C GLY A 734 -13.35 29.44 -21.19
N TRP A 735 -13.78 29.49 -19.93
CA TRP A 735 -13.37 28.55 -18.89
C TRP A 735 -13.88 27.12 -19.15
N LEU A 736 -15.17 26.94 -19.45
CA LEU A 736 -15.73 25.65 -19.86
C LEU A 736 -15.04 25.12 -21.12
N HIS A 737 -14.82 25.97 -22.12
CA HIS A 737 -14.15 25.60 -23.36
C HIS A 737 -12.69 25.17 -23.11
N SER A 738 -11.98 25.86 -22.22
CA SER A 738 -10.61 25.51 -21.83
C SER A 738 -10.55 24.18 -21.10
N LEU A 739 -11.46 23.93 -20.15
CA LEU A 739 -11.57 22.68 -19.43
C LEU A 739 -11.88 21.51 -20.36
N VAL A 740 -12.83 21.67 -21.28
CA VAL A 740 -13.36 20.57 -22.11
C VAL A 740 -12.52 20.30 -23.35
N HIS A 741 -12.05 21.35 -24.06
CA HIS A 741 -11.34 21.19 -25.33
C HIS A 741 -9.81 21.25 -25.20
N ASN A 742 -9.30 21.84 -24.12
CA ASN A 742 -7.86 22.00 -23.88
C ASN A 742 -7.46 21.58 -22.45
N THR A 743 -8.03 20.48 -21.95
CA THR A 743 -7.89 20.02 -20.56
C THR A 743 -6.44 19.95 -20.09
N LYS A 744 -5.54 19.40 -20.93
CA LYS A 744 -4.11 19.30 -20.62
C LYS A 744 -3.49 20.68 -20.35
N LEU A 745 -3.74 21.63 -21.25
CA LEU A 745 -3.23 23.00 -21.14
C LEU A 745 -3.88 23.74 -19.95
N HIS A 746 -5.19 23.55 -19.75
CA HIS A 746 -5.91 24.12 -18.62
C HIS A 746 -5.29 23.67 -17.30
N LEU A 747 -5.12 22.35 -17.12
CA LEU A 747 -4.52 21.79 -15.91
C LEU A 747 -3.07 22.21 -15.73
N GLN A 748 -2.29 22.35 -16.80
CA GLN A 748 -0.89 22.84 -16.74
C GLN A 748 -0.79 24.30 -16.30
N ASN A 749 -1.75 25.14 -16.66
CA ASN A 749 -1.77 26.56 -16.33
C ASN A 749 -2.15 26.85 -14.87
N ILE A 750 -2.69 25.88 -14.14
CA ILE A 750 -3.00 26.00 -12.72
C ILE A 750 -1.70 26.12 -11.92
N GLN A 751 -1.51 27.18 -11.14
CA GLN A 751 -0.31 27.32 -10.32
C GLN A 751 -0.47 26.52 -9.01
N LEU A 752 0.35 25.49 -8.82
CA LEU A 752 0.32 24.60 -7.64
C LEU A 752 1.33 24.97 -6.56
N VAL A 753 2.00 26.12 -6.72
CA VAL A 753 2.99 26.65 -5.78
C VAL A 753 2.59 28.08 -5.47
N GLU A 754 2.31 28.39 -4.21
CA GLU A 754 2.34 29.79 -3.78
C GLU A 754 3.80 30.26 -3.77
N SER A 755 4.14 31.18 -4.68
CA SER A 755 5.20 32.14 -4.41
C SER A 755 4.78 32.95 -3.18
N SER A 756 5.60 32.92 -2.14
CA SER A 756 5.49 33.75 -0.94
C SER A 756 5.51 35.25 -1.30
N ARG A 757 4.38 35.82 -1.73
CA ARG A 757 4.14 37.26 -1.93
C ARG A 757 2.67 37.58 -2.30
N ALA A 758 1.70 37.20 -1.47
CA ALA A 758 0.42 37.90 -1.47
C ALA A 758 0.60 39.27 -0.79
N LYS A 759 0.73 40.33 -1.60
CA LYS A 759 0.64 41.72 -1.14
C LYS A 759 -0.75 41.95 -0.54
N LEU A 760 -0.80 42.21 0.77
CA LEU A 760 -1.92 42.90 1.39
C LEU A 760 -2.16 44.25 0.67
N PRO A 761 -3.40 44.61 0.31
CA PRO A 761 -3.68 45.95 -0.14
C PRO A 761 -3.48 46.92 1.04
N GLN A 762 -2.52 47.83 0.89
CA GLN A 762 -2.30 48.95 1.82
C GLN A 762 -3.54 49.86 1.83
N ARG A 763 -4.22 49.94 2.97
CA ARG A 763 -5.13 51.04 3.29
C ARG A 763 -4.36 52.08 4.13
N ALA A 764 -4.33 53.31 3.64
CA ALA A 764 -3.72 54.48 4.28
C ALA A 764 -4.41 54.84 5.62
N PRO A 765 -3.72 55.55 6.55
CA PRO A 765 -4.26 55.88 7.86
C PRO A 765 -5.06 57.19 7.84
N GLY A 766 -6.21 57.20 8.51
CA GLY A 766 -7.01 58.40 8.82
C GLY A 766 -7.90 58.17 10.06
N PRO A 767 -8.16 59.20 10.88
CA PRO A 767 -8.28 59.06 12.33
C PRO A 767 -9.73 59.08 12.85
N GLY A 768 -10.02 58.41 13.98
CA GLY A 768 -11.29 58.62 14.69
C GLY A 768 -11.74 57.51 15.64
N SER A 769 -11.42 57.74 16.93
CA SER A 769 -12.16 57.41 18.17
C SER A 769 -12.75 56.01 18.48
N ASP A 770 -12.52 55.68 19.76
CA ASP A 770 -13.35 54.90 20.69
C ASP A 770 -13.22 53.37 20.77
N ARG A 771 -12.16 53.01 21.51
CA ARG A 771 -12.07 51.79 22.32
C ARG A 771 -13.24 51.67 23.31
N ARG A 772 -14.10 50.67 23.13
CA ARG A 772 -14.69 49.91 24.24
C ARG A 772 -14.51 48.41 24.05
N LYS A 773 -13.83 47.82 25.03
CA LYS A 773 -13.45 46.42 25.18
C LYS A 773 -14.68 45.49 25.09
N ARG A 774 -14.59 44.46 24.25
CA ARG A 774 -15.30 43.19 24.47
C ARG A 774 -14.29 42.05 24.37
N THR A 775 -13.99 41.47 25.52
CA THR A 775 -13.13 40.32 25.76
C THR A 775 -13.67 39.11 25.02
N ARG A 776 -12.92 38.60 24.03
CA ARG A 776 -13.17 37.29 23.40
C ARG A 776 -11.98 36.37 23.71
N ARG A 777 -12.31 35.23 24.31
CA ARG A 777 -11.42 34.08 24.57
C ARG A 777 -10.63 33.75 23.30
N LYS A 778 -9.30 33.61 23.45
CA LYS A 778 -8.41 33.05 22.42
C LYS A 778 -8.69 31.55 22.28
N GLU A 779 -9.24 31.12 21.16
CA GLU A 779 -9.02 29.76 20.64
C GLU A 779 -7.70 29.75 19.83
N PRO A 780 -6.96 28.64 19.77
CA PRO A 780 -5.65 28.61 19.15
C PRO A 780 -5.77 28.60 17.62
N ALA A 781 -5.38 29.71 16.98
CA ALA A 781 -5.34 29.90 15.53
C ALA A 781 -4.37 28.96 14.77
N ALA A 782 -3.70 28.02 15.47
CA ALA A 782 -2.77 27.07 14.89
C ALA A 782 -3.47 25.84 14.26
N GLU A 783 -4.57 25.35 14.85
CA GLU A 783 -5.29 24.17 14.32
C GLU A 783 -6.05 24.47 13.02
N LEU A 784 -6.59 25.68 12.87
CA LEU A 784 -7.26 26.11 11.64
C LEU A 784 -6.27 26.34 10.48
N ARG A 785 -5.06 26.84 10.77
CA ARG A 785 -3.99 26.96 9.76
C ARG A 785 -3.44 25.61 9.33
N GLY A 786 -3.31 24.65 10.24
CA GLY A 786 -2.89 23.27 9.92
C GLY A 786 -3.91 22.54 9.04
N LYS A 787 -5.22 22.66 9.34
CA LYS A 787 -6.29 22.08 8.52
C LYS A 787 -6.41 22.74 7.14
N MET A 788 -6.26 24.07 7.05
CA MET A 788 -6.21 24.75 5.75
C MET A 788 -5.01 24.28 4.94
N ARG A 789 -3.79 24.29 5.51
CA ARG A 789 -2.55 23.91 4.81
C ARG A 789 -2.57 22.46 4.31
N GLY A 790 -3.10 21.54 5.11
CA GLY A 790 -3.30 20.15 4.69
C GLY A 790 -4.42 19.94 3.66
N SER A 791 -5.36 20.89 3.53
CA SER A 791 -6.33 20.90 2.42
C SER A 791 -5.68 21.41 1.13
N LEU A 792 -4.83 22.44 1.21
CA LEU A 792 -4.12 22.99 0.04
C LEU A 792 -3.16 21.96 -0.57
N ASP A 793 -2.39 21.26 0.26
CA ASP A 793 -1.45 20.24 -0.21
C ASP A 793 -2.16 19.04 -0.86
N ARG A 794 -3.37 18.69 -0.39
CA ARG A 794 -4.21 17.63 -0.97
C ARG A 794 -4.84 18.04 -2.31
N ASP A 795 -5.33 19.27 -2.42
CA ASP A 795 -5.90 19.78 -3.67
C ASP A 795 -4.80 20.00 -4.73
N ALA A 796 -3.58 20.37 -4.31
CA ALA A 796 -2.43 20.45 -5.19
C ALA A 796 -2.04 19.08 -5.76
N GLU A 797 -2.00 18.05 -4.90
CA GLU A 797 -1.73 16.68 -5.33
C GLU A 797 -2.82 16.14 -6.27
N TYR A 798 -4.08 16.47 -6.00
CA TYR A 798 -5.20 16.13 -6.89
C TYR A 798 -5.01 16.70 -8.31
N VAL A 799 -4.51 17.93 -8.45
CA VAL A 799 -4.20 18.49 -9.79
C VAL A 799 -2.97 17.81 -10.42
N ARG A 800 -1.96 17.42 -9.62
CA ARG A 800 -0.80 16.66 -10.14
C ARG A 800 -1.21 15.29 -10.67
N GLU A 801 -2.11 14.60 -9.99
CA GLU A 801 -2.70 13.32 -10.43
C GLU A 801 -3.43 13.50 -11.77
N MET A 802 -4.31 14.50 -11.89
CA MET A 802 -5.01 14.78 -13.15
C MET A 802 -4.04 15.13 -14.29
N ARG A 803 -2.95 15.85 -14.02
CA ARG A 803 -1.91 16.14 -15.02
C ARG A 803 -1.21 14.87 -15.50
N ARG A 804 -0.92 13.94 -14.59
CA ARG A 804 -0.33 12.64 -14.92
C ARG A 804 -1.30 11.83 -15.78
N HIS A 805 -2.56 11.74 -15.35
CA HIS A 805 -3.63 11.02 -16.05
C HIS A 805 -3.83 11.53 -17.49
N VAL A 806 -3.95 12.85 -17.69
CA VAL A 806 -4.11 13.43 -19.04
C VAL A 806 -2.84 13.35 -19.87
N SER A 807 -1.66 13.18 -19.25
CA SER A 807 -0.41 12.91 -19.97
C SER A 807 -0.30 11.46 -20.44
N GLU A 808 -0.82 10.53 -19.65
CA GLU A 808 -0.84 9.09 -19.95
C GLU A 808 -1.96 8.76 -20.95
N TYR A 809 -3.13 9.38 -20.79
CA TYR A 809 -4.33 9.19 -21.60
C TYR A 809 -4.73 10.51 -22.30
N PRO A 810 -4.04 10.90 -23.39
CA PRO A 810 -4.28 12.18 -24.06
C PRO A 810 -5.68 12.30 -24.73
N ASN A 811 -6.35 11.17 -24.96
CA ASN A 811 -7.68 11.11 -25.56
C ASN A 811 -8.83 11.08 -24.53
N ALA A 812 -8.51 11.08 -23.22
CA ALA A 812 -9.53 11.04 -22.17
C ALA A 812 -10.42 12.30 -22.21
N ARG A 813 -11.73 12.11 -22.08
CA ARG A 813 -12.73 13.17 -22.06
C ARG A 813 -13.08 13.59 -20.65
N VAL A 814 -13.46 14.86 -20.49
CA VAL A 814 -13.72 15.42 -19.17
C VAL A 814 -15.08 14.99 -18.63
N VAL A 815 -15.09 14.63 -17.34
CA VAL A 815 -16.28 14.47 -16.51
C VAL A 815 -16.26 15.56 -15.44
N LEU A 816 -17.13 16.56 -15.55
CA LEU A 816 -17.25 17.66 -14.61
C LEU A 816 -18.30 17.36 -13.55
N ASN A 817 -17.91 17.18 -12.29
CA ASN A 817 -18.86 17.12 -11.17
C ASN A 817 -19.05 18.49 -10.53
N MET A 818 -20.21 19.10 -10.77
CA MET A 818 -20.58 20.43 -10.30
C MET A 818 -21.28 20.34 -8.94
N ARG A 819 -20.57 20.71 -7.87
CA ARG A 819 -21.06 20.54 -6.48
C ARG A 819 -22.13 21.51 -6.04
N SER A 820 -22.18 22.71 -6.62
CA SER A 820 -23.25 23.68 -6.33
C SER A 820 -24.53 23.29 -7.06
N GLY A 821 -25.66 23.38 -6.37
CA GLY A 821 -26.99 23.12 -6.95
C GLY A 821 -27.38 24.12 -8.04
N SER A 822 -26.66 25.23 -8.17
CA SER A 822 -26.88 26.28 -9.17
C SER A 822 -26.73 25.81 -10.63
N TRP A 823 -25.98 24.75 -10.88
CA TRP A 823 -25.58 24.37 -12.25
C TRP A 823 -26.66 23.63 -13.03
N GLY A 824 -27.62 22.99 -12.35
CA GLY A 824 -28.72 22.27 -13.01
C GLY A 824 -29.60 23.17 -13.90
N LEU A 825 -29.77 24.44 -13.52
CA LEU A 825 -30.55 25.43 -14.29
C LEU A 825 -29.79 26.05 -15.47
N LYS A 826 -28.51 25.72 -15.61
CA LYS A 826 -27.59 26.28 -16.62
C LYS A 826 -27.21 25.24 -17.69
N LEU A 827 -27.80 24.04 -17.64
CA LEU A 827 -27.53 22.95 -18.58
C LEU A 827 -27.76 23.33 -20.06
N PRO A 828 -28.81 24.09 -20.46
CA PRO A 828 -29.00 24.49 -21.85
C PRO A 828 -27.86 25.39 -22.35
N PHE A 829 -27.39 26.31 -21.50
CA PHE A 829 -26.22 27.11 -21.78
C PHE A 829 -24.96 26.24 -21.93
N ILE A 830 -24.72 25.30 -21.01
CA ILE A 830 -23.55 24.40 -21.09
C ILE A 830 -23.60 23.54 -22.36
N GLN A 831 -24.78 23.05 -22.74
CA GLN A 831 -24.96 22.30 -23.99
C GLN A 831 -24.60 23.12 -25.23
N GLU A 832 -24.96 24.40 -25.25
CA GLU A 832 -24.60 25.29 -26.35
C GLU A 832 -23.09 25.58 -26.39
N VAL A 833 -22.44 25.71 -25.23
CA VAL A 833 -20.99 25.98 -25.13
C VAL A 833 -20.13 24.77 -25.47
N VAL A 834 -20.50 23.58 -25.00
CA VAL A 834 -19.74 22.32 -25.20
C VAL A 834 -20.09 21.67 -26.54
N GLY A 835 -21.33 21.82 -27.00
CA GLY A 835 -21.83 21.23 -28.23
C GLY A 835 -22.56 19.89 -28.03
N PRO A 836 -22.89 19.19 -29.13
CA PRO A 836 -23.80 18.03 -29.13
C PRO A 836 -23.22 16.77 -28.46
N SER A 837 -21.92 16.73 -28.19
CA SER A 837 -21.26 15.63 -27.46
C SER A 837 -21.47 15.70 -25.94
N LEU A 838 -22.15 16.72 -25.43
CA LEU A 838 -22.46 16.82 -24.00
C LEU A 838 -23.44 15.71 -23.57
N ARG A 839 -23.14 15.08 -22.42
CA ARG A 839 -24.01 14.19 -21.68
C ARG A 839 -24.17 14.72 -20.25
N ALA A 840 -25.38 15.11 -19.87
CA ALA A 840 -25.68 15.60 -18.54
C ALA A 840 -26.30 14.48 -17.68
N ILE A 841 -25.71 14.20 -16.52
CA ILE A 841 -26.24 13.27 -15.53
C ILE A 841 -26.71 14.09 -14.32
N ASN A 842 -28.01 14.02 -14.02
CA ASN A 842 -28.58 14.67 -12.85
C ASN A 842 -28.86 13.64 -11.76
N VAL A 843 -28.15 13.74 -10.64
CA VAL A 843 -28.37 12.88 -9.47
C VAL A 843 -29.42 13.53 -8.58
N VAL A 844 -30.49 12.79 -8.28
CA VAL A 844 -31.57 13.23 -7.38
C VAL A 844 -31.69 12.27 -6.21
N ARG A 845 -31.98 12.81 -5.03
CA ARG A 845 -32.14 12.05 -3.79
C ARG A 845 -33.54 12.22 -3.23
N ASP A 846 -34.05 11.20 -2.54
CA ASP A 846 -35.34 11.25 -1.85
C ASP A 846 -35.39 12.47 -0.91
N PRO A 847 -36.42 13.34 -1.02
CA PRO A 847 -36.50 14.54 -0.19
C PRO A 847 -36.50 14.23 1.31
N ARG A 848 -37.04 13.08 1.72
CA ARG A 848 -37.06 12.65 3.12
C ARG A 848 -35.65 12.33 3.60
N ALA A 849 -34.88 11.60 2.80
CA ALA A 849 -33.47 11.30 3.12
C ALA A 849 -32.60 12.57 3.09
N TRP A 850 -32.80 13.45 2.11
CA TRP A 850 -32.03 14.69 1.99
C TRP A 850 -32.32 15.66 3.15
N ILE A 851 -33.58 15.84 3.54
CA ILE A 851 -33.96 16.69 4.68
C ILE A 851 -33.48 16.06 6.01
N TYR A 852 -33.54 14.73 6.13
CA TYR A 852 -32.98 14.02 7.27
C TYR A 852 -31.51 14.38 7.48
N LEU A 853 -30.71 14.33 6.41
CA LEU A 853 -29.30 14.68 6.46
C LEU A 853 -29.09 16.13 6.88
N MET A 854 -29.85 17.06 6.32
CA MET A 854 -29.68 18.49 6.61
C MET A 854 -30.05 18.89 8.04
N LEU A 855 -31.01 18.20 8.68
CA LEU A 855 -31.57 18.61 9.97
C LEU A 855 -31.32 17.66 11.13
N TYR A 856 -31.28 16.34 10.90
CA TYR A 856 -31.36 15.34 11.97
C TYR A 856 -30.09 14.50 12.12
N ASN A 857 -29.23 14.44 11.10
CA ASN A 857 -28.04 13.57 11.11
C ASN A 857 -26.88 14.06 11.98
N SER A 858 -26.87 15.33 12.38
CA SER A 858 -25.79 15.93 13.18
C SER A 858 -26.28 17.00 14.15
N LYS A 859 -25.53 17.23 15.24
CA LYS A 859 -25.76 18.32 16.20
C LYS A 859 -24.46 19.11 16.42
N PRO A 860 -24.40 20.41 16.07
CA PRO A 860 -25.45 21.22 15.45
C PRO A 860 -25.78 20.76 14.01
N SER A 861 -27.03 20.95 13.59
CA SER A 861 -27.50 20.51 12.27
C SER A 861 -26.75 21.20 11.11
N PHE A 862 -26.63 20.52 9.96
CA PHE A 862 -26.04 21.12 8.76
C PHE A 862 -26.79 22.37 8.29
N TYR A 863 -28.11 22.41 8.47
CA TYR A 863 -28.94 23.58 8.20
C TYR A 863 -28.45 24.83 8.95
N SER A 864 -28.04 24.67 10.21
CA SER A 864 -27.47 25.74 11.03
C SER A 864 -26.00 26.02 10.68
N LEU A 865 -25.19 24.97 10.53
CA LEU A 865 -23.75 25.09 10.24
C LEU A 865 -23.47 25.79 8.90
N LYS A 866 -24.28 25.53 7.88
CA LYS A 866 -24.17 26.15 6.55
C LYS A 866 -24.95 27.46 6.43
N ASN A 867 -25.58 27.94 7.50
CA ASN A 867 -26.41 29.13 7.51
C ASN A 867 -27.39 29.20 6.32
N ILE A 868 -28.12 28.11 6.09
CA ILE A 868 -29.07 27.97 4.96
C ILE A 868 -30.07 29.14 4.88
N PRO A 869 -30.63 29.68 5.98
CA PRO A 869 -31.49 30.87 5.91
C PRO A 869 -30.80 32.08 5.28
N GLN A 870 -29.49 32.27 5.53
CA GLN A 870 -28.73 33.36 4.92
C GLN A 870 -28.59 33.13 3.41
N HIS A 871 -28.21 31.93 2.96
CA HIS A 871 -28.16 31.59 1.53
C HIS A 871 -29.50 31.84 0.84
N LEU A 872 -30.59 31.36 1.43
CA LEU A 872 -31.94 31.55 0.88
C LEU A 872 -32.35 33.03 0.83
N SER A 873 -31.94 33.84 1.80
CA SER A 873 -32.19 35.29 1.76
C SER A 873 -31.39 36.01 0.66
N LEU A 874 -30.18 35.52 0.34
CA LEU A 874 -29.34 36.08 -0.72
C LEU A 874 -29.89 35.80 -2.12
N ILE A 875 -30.60 34.68 -2.32
CA ILE A 875 -31.25 34.34 -3.60
C ILE A 875 -32.23 35.45 -4.07
N PHE A 876 -32.86 36.18 -3.14
CA PHE A 876 -33.93 37.14 -3.45
C PHE A 876 -33.61 38.59 -3.06
N LYS A 877 -32.36 38.94 -2.74
CA LYS A 877 -31.99 40.34 -2.51
C LYS A 877 -32.13 41.13 -3.82
N GLU A 878 -33.15 41.98 -3.88
CA GLU A 878 -33.26 43.05 -4.88
C GLU A 878 -32.40 44.23 -4.41
N ASP A 879 -31.43 44.66 -5.23
CA ASP A 879 -30.58 45.82 -4.96
C ASP A 879 -31.40 47.11 -4.96
N GLY A 880 -31.99 47.40 -3.81
CA GLY A 880 -32.60 48.68 -3.48
C GLY A 880 -31.56 49.72 -3.06
N SER A 881 -30.56 50.02 -3.89
CA SER A 881 -29.86 51.32 -3.88
C SER A 881 -28.88 51.45 -5.05
N SER A 882 -29.07 52.57 -5.76
CA SER A 882 -28.33 53.06 -6.92
C SER A 882 -26.79 52.99 -6.87
N SER A 883 -26.23 52.78 -8.07
CA SER A 883 -24.87 53.13 -8.55
C SER A 883 -23.74 52.11 -8.42
N SER A 884 -23.84 50.98 -9.12
CA SER A 884 -22.79 50.43 -9.99
C SER A 884 -23.40 49.25 -10.76
N THR A 885 -22.99 49.05 -12.02
CA THR A 885 -23.46 48.01 -12.95
C THR A 885 -23.25 46.58 -12.43
N ARG A 886 -24.11 46.12 -11.51
CA ARG A 886 -24.22 44.72 -11.07
C ARG A 886 -25.60 44.21 -11.48
N ASP A 887 -25.77 43.96 -12.78
CA ASP A 887 -27.10 43.64 -13.34
C ASP A 887 -27.28 42.17 -13.71
N THR A 888 -28.03 41.52 -12.81
CA THR A 888 -29.19 40.65 -13.03
C THR A 888 -29.05 39.32 -13.79
N CYS A 889 -29.34 38.26 -13.01
CA CYS A 889 -29.96 37.00 -13.42
C CYS A 889 -30.83 37.13 -14.70
N PRO A 890 -30.47 36.47 -15.83
CA PRO A 890 -31.18 36.60 -17.11
C PRO A 890 -32.67 36.26 -17.03
N ALA A 891 -32.99 35.18 -16.32
CA ALA A 891 -34.33 34.73 -16.02
C ALA A 891 -34.31 33.99 -14.68
N SER A 892 -35.28 34.29 -13.82
CA SER A 892 -35.45 33.59 -12.54
C SER A 892 -36.47 32.47 -12.66
N ALA A 893 -36.11 31.28 -12.17
CA ALA A 893 -36.95 30.10 -12.17
C ALA A 893 -38.26 30.33 -11.40
N PRO A 894 -39.44 30.20 -12.04
CA PRO A 894 -40.72 30.49 -11.41
C PRO A 894 -41.03 29.61 -10.20
N GLU A 895 -40.44 28.42 -10.12
CA GLU A 895 -40.61 27.45 -9.04
C GLU A 895 -40.10 27.99 -7.68
N PHE A 896 -39.13 28.91 -7.68
CA PHE A 896 -38.55 29.50 -6.47
C PHE A 896 -39.43 30.57 -5.82
N ARG A 897 -40.51 31.03 -6.47
CA ARG A 897 -41.40 32.08 -5.95
C ARG A 897 -42.02 31.74 -4.60
N MET A 898 -42.30 30.46 -4.34
CA MET A 898 -42.89 30.03 -3.07
C MET A 898 -41.90 30.19 -1.91
N ILE A 899 -40.61 29.94 -2.15
CA ILE A 899 -39.55 30.12 -1.14
C ILE A 899 -39.43 31.60 -0.76
N ARG A 900 -39.50 32.51 -1.74
CA ARG A 900 -39.54 33.97 -1.48
C ARG A 900 -40.68 34.36 -0.55
N ARG A 901 -41.87 33.75 -0.72
CA ARG A 901 -43.03 33.97 0.17
C ARG A 901 -42.83 33.36 1.56
N LEU A 902 -42.18 32.20 1.68
CA LEU A 902 -41.94 31.57 2.97
C LEU A 902 -40.89 32.33 3.79
N LEU A 903 -39.87 32.91 3.14
CA LEU A 903 -38.84 33.72 3.80
C LEU A 903 -39.37 35.04 4.36
N SER A 904 -40.47 35.57 3.81
CA SER A 904 -41.11 36.79 4.34
C SER A 904 -41.98 36.54 5.58
N HIS A 905 -42.15 35.29 6.00
CA HIS A 905 -42.88 34.91 7.22
C HIS A 905 -41.90 34.39 8.28
N SER A 906 -41.84 35.03 9.45
CA SER A 906 -40.82 34.76 10.48
C SER A 906 -40.96 33.42 11.22
N GLU A 907 -42.04 32.66 10.99
CA GLU A 907 -42.36 31.42 11.73
C GLU A 907 -42.26 30.13 10.88
N ALA A 908 -41.73 30.18 9.66
CA ALA A 908 -41.64 28.99 8.81
C ALA A 908 -40.70 27.92 9.40
N SER A 909 -41.18 26.68 9.53
CA SER A 909 -40.36 25.58 10.05
C SER A 909 -39.23 25.23 9.09
N ALA A 910 -38.06 24.83 9.63
CA ALA A 910 -36.90 24.47 8.81
C ALA A 910 -37.19 23.28 7.86
N VAL A 911 -38.04 22.34 8.29
CA VAL A 911 -38.51 21.21 7.47
C VAL A 911 -39.32 21.70 6.28
N LEU A 912 -40.27 22.62 6.49
CA LEU A 912 -41.10 23.18 5.42
C LEU A 912 -40.25 23.98 4.42
N MET A 913 -39.28 24.76 4.91
CA MET A 913 -38.36 25.53 4.08
C MET A 913 -37.53 24.62 3.17
N LEU A 914 -36.93 23.56 3.73
CA LEU A 914 -36.14 22.59 2.96
C LEU A 914 -36.99 21.76 2.00
N ALA A 915 -38.22 21.41 2.37
CA ALA A 915 -39.15 20.71 1.47
C ALA A 915 -39.50 21.56 0.24
N HIS A 916 -39.84 22.83 0.43
CA HIS A 916 -40.09 23.74 -0.68
C HIS A 916 -38.83 24.07 -1.49
N LEU A 917 -37.66 24.08 -0.86
CA LEU A 917 -36.38 24.22 -1.55
C LEU A 917 -36.09 23.04 -2.48
N TRP A 918 -36.18 21.81 -1.95
CA TRP A 918 -36.00 20.60 -2.75
C TRP A 918 -37.02 20.53 -3.89
N LEU A 919 -38.28 20.87 -3.60
CA LEU A 919 -39.35 20.90 -4.60
C LEU A 919 -39.06 21.90 -5.72
N ALA A 920 -38.70 23.14 -5.37
CA ALA A 920 -38.47 24.19 -6.34
C ALA A 920 -37.27 23.87 -7.25
N HIS A 921 -36.15 23.48 -6.63
CA HIS A 921 -34.92 23.13 -7.36
C HIS A 921 -35.14 21.93 -8.28
N THR A 922 -35.66 20.82 -7.74
CA THR A 922 -35.84 19.58 -8.50
C THR A 922 -36.86 19.76 -9.62
N SER A 923 -37.94 20.52 -9.40
CA SER A 923 -38.93 20.84 -10.44
C SER A 923 -38.33 21.66 -11.56
N ALA A 924 -37.54 22.68 -11.22
CA ALA A 924 -36.89 23.55 -12.19
C ALA A 924 -35.83 22.77 -13.00
N VAL A 925 -35.01 21.94 -12.36
CA VAL A 925 -34.05 21.06 -13.05
C VAL A 925 -34.74 20.03 -13.94
N LEU A 926 -35.86 19.45 -13.53
CA LEU A 926 -36.65 18.55 -14.37
C LEU A 926 -37.22 19.26 -15.61
N ARG A 927 -37.66 20.50 -15.48
CA ARG A 927 -38.15 21.31 -16.62
C ARG A 927 -37.00 21.67 -17.56
N VAL A 928 -35.90 22.15 -17.02
CA VAL A 928 -34.71 22.53 -17.79
C VAL A 928 -34.08 21.31 -18.47
N GLY A 929 -33.93 20.19 -17.76
CA GLY A 929 -33.44 18.93 -18.32
C GLY A 929 -34.35 18.37 -19.41
N GLY A 930 -35.67 18.51 -19.25
CA GLY A 930 -36.65 18.13 -20.28
C GLY A 930 -36.59 18.97 -21.56
N SER A 931 -35.89 20.10 -21.58
CA SER A 931 -35.63 20.90 -22.79
C SER A 931 -34.40 20.44 -23.57
N LEU A 932 -33.60 19.52 -23.01
CA LEU A 932 -32.45 18.91 -23.67
C LEU A 932 -32.93 17.70 -24.51
N GLN A 933 -32.13 17.30 -25.50
CA GLN A 933 -32.40 16.07 -26.26
C GLN A 933 -32.35 14.86 -25.32
N ALA A 934 -33.18 13.85 -25.58
CA ALA A 934 -33.26 12.64 -24.74
C ALA A 934 -31.92 11.92 -24.61
N GLU A 935 -31.09 11.97 -25.65
CA GLU A 935 -29.75 11.39 -25.68
C GLU A 935 -28.71 12.21 -24.88
N ALA A 936 -29.04 13.43 -24.47
CA ALA A 936 -28.12 14.36 -23.80
C ALA A 936 -28.38 14.50 -22.29
N TYR A 937 -29.44 13.91 -21.74
CA TYR A 937 -29.81 14.05 -20.32
C TYR A 937 -30.25 12.73 -19.70
N LEU A 938 -29.61 12.34 -18.60
CA LEU A 938 -29.98 11.17 -17.79
C LEU A 938 -30.27 11.59 -16.35
N GLN A 939 -31.41 11.17 -15.83
CA GLN A 939 -31.74 11.30 -14.42
C GLN A 939 -31.45 10.00 -13.67
N VAL A 940 -30.77 10.11 -12.53
CA VAL A 940 -30.39 8.95 -11.70
C VAL A 940 -30.78 9.21 -10.25
N ARG A 941 -31.47 8.25 -9.62
CA ARG A 941 -31.74 8.32 -8.18
C ARG A 941 -30.53 7.85 -7.40
N PHE A 942 -30.17 8.58 -6.36
CA PHE A 942 -29.11 8.17 -5.45
C PHE A 942 -29.41 6.81 -4.81
N GLU A 943 -30.68 6.55 -4.49
CA GLU A 943 -31.12 5.28 -3.91
C GLU A 943 -30.92 4.10 -4.86
N ASP A 944 -31.02 4.29 -6.19
CA ASP A 944 -30.73 3.24 -7.18
C ASP A 944 -29.23 2.96 -7.24
N ILE A 945 -28.38 4.00 -7.14
CA ILE A 945 -26.93 3.83 -7.12
C ILE A 945 -26.51 2.95 -5.94
N VAL A 946 -27.14 3.12 -4.77
CA VAL A 946 -26.80 2.38 -3.56
C VAL A 946 -27.46 0.99 -3.51
N THR A 947 -28.71 0.87 -3.96
CA THR A 947 -29.48 -0.39 -3.85
C THR A 947 -29.21 -1.33 -5.03
N PHE A 948 -29.00 -0.77 -6.21
CA PHE A 948 -28.76 -1.49 -7.46
C PHE A 948 -27.50 -0.94 -8.17
N PRO A 949 -26.31 -1.00 -7.52
CA PRO A 949 -25.09 -0.38 -8.02
C PRO A 949 -24.68 -0.90 -9.40
N GLN A 950 -24.82 -2.20 -9.64
CA GLN A 950 -24.49 -2.81 -10.93
C GLN A 950 -25.40 -2.31 -12.06
N GLU A 951 -26.72 -2.47 -11.90
CA GLU A 951 -27.71 -2.05 -12.90
C GLU A 951 -27.61 -0.54 -13.18
N THR A 952 -27.42 0.27 -12.13
CA THR A 952 -27.29 1.72 -12.27
C THR A 952 -25.99 2.12 -12.95
N GLY A 953 -24.88 1.46 -12.62
CA GLY A 953 -23.57 1.69 -13.26
C GLY A 953 -23.57 1.33 -14.75
N GLU A 954 -24.16 0.20 -15.11
CA GLU A 954 -24.37 -0.25 -16.49
C GLU A 954 -25.30 0.70 -17.26
N ARG A 955 -26.39 1.18 -16.64
CA ARG A 955 -27.31 2.15 -17.24
C ARG A 955 -26.62 3.47 -17.55
N ILE A 956 -25.77 3.97 -16.64
CA ILE A 956 -25.00 5.20 -16.85
C ILE A 956 -24.02 5.03 -18.01
N HIS A 957 -23.25 3.94 -18.05
CA HIS A 957 -22.28 3.70 -19.11
C HIS A 957 -22.94 3.46 -20.48
N THR A 958 -24.08 2.78 -20.50
CA THR A 958 -24.91 2.62 -21.71
C THR A 958 -25.36 3.98 -22.25
N PHE A 959 -25.79 4.89 -21.38
CA PHE A 959 -26.15 6.26 -21.76
C PHE A 959 -24.95 7.06 -22.33
N LEU A 960 -23.74 6.78 -21.83
CA LEU A 960 -22.51 7.39 -22.33
C LEU A 960 -21.98 6.73 -23.62
N GLY A 961 -22.54 5.60 -24.05
CA GLY A 961 -22.09 4.86 -25.22
C GLY A 961 -20.74 4.15 -25.03
N VAL A 962 -20.36 3.86 -23.78
CA VAL A 962 -19.12 3.16 -23.42
C VAL A 962 -19.44 1.91 -22.59
N PRO A 963 -18.66 0.82 -22.70
CA PRO A 963 -18.80 -0.32 -21.80
C PRO A 963 -18.31 0.05 -20.39
N VAL A 964 -18.98 -0.45 -19.36
CA VAL A 964 -18.49 -0.31 -17.98
C VAL A 964 -17.41 -1.35 -17.69
N THR A 965 -16.32 -0.95 -17.04
CA THR A 965 -15.25 -1.89 -16.66
C THR A 965 -15.65 -2.69 -15.42
N PRO A 966 -15.27 -3.99 -15.33
CA PRO A 966 -15.50 -4.78 -14.12
C PRO A 966 -14.88 -4.15 -12.86
N ALA A 967 -13.74 -3.46 -13.00
CA ALA A 967 -13.09 -2.76 -11.89
C ALA A 967 -13.94 -1.60 -11.36
N ALA A 968 -14.50 -0.77 -12.24
CA ALA A 968 -15.37 0.34 -11.85
C ALA A 968 -16.68 -0.16 -11.20
N LEU A 969 -17.28 -1.24 -11.72
CA LEU A 969 -18.44 -1.88 -11.11
C LEU A 969 -18.11 -2.43 -9.72
N ASN A 970 -17.01 -3.18 -9.59
CA ASN A 970 -16.59 -3.74 -8.31
C ASN A 970 -16.31 -2.65 -7.28
N GLN A 971 -15.69 -1.53 -7.67
CA GLN A 971 -15.49 -0.39 -6.79
C GLN A 971 -16.82 0.24 -6.36
N LEU A 972 -17.76 0.47 -7.28
CA LEU A 972 -19.07 1.02 -6.94
C LEU A 972 -19.86 0.07 -6.02
N MET A 973 -19.84 -1.24 -6.29
CA MET A 973 -20.46 -2.27 -5.47
C MET A 973 -19.82 -2.34 -4.07
N PHE A 974 -18.50 -2.29 -3.98
CA PHE A 974 -17.78 -2.27 -2.72
C PHE A 974 -18.14 -1.02 -1.90
N THR A 975 -18.09 0.16 -2.53
CA THR A 975 -18.40 1.45 -1.90
C THR A 975 -19.83 1.52 -1.35
N THR A 976 -20.79 0.84 -2.00
CA THR A 976 -22.21 0.86 -1.62
C THR A 976 -22.61 -0.24 -0.65
N SER A 977 -21.79 -1.28 -0.49
CA SER A 977 -22.13 -2.45 0.34
C SER A 977 -21.35 -2.56 1.65
N THR A 978 -20.18 -1.94 1.77
CA THR A 978 -19.24 -2.30 2.84
C THR A 978 -19.28 -1.46 4.12
N ASN A 979 -20.12 -0.42 4.24
CA ASN A 979 -20.04 0.55 5.36
C ASN A 979 -18.62 1.16 5.57
N LEU A 980 -17.65 0.91 4.67
CA LEU A 980 -16.26 1.37 4.79
C LEU A 980 -16.01 2.69 4.06
N TYR A 981 -16.98 3.15 3.25
CA TYR A 981 -16.88 4.40 2.52
C TYR A 981 -17.83 5.45 3.10
N ASN A 982 -17.27 6.63 3.37
CA ASN A 982 -17.97 7.75 3.99
C ASN A 982 -18.19 8.89 2.98
N LEU A 983 -19.44 9.31 2.78
CA LEU A 983 -19.72 10.59 2.11
C LEU A 983 -19.57 11.75 3.08
N MET A 984 -19.10 12.89 2.57
CA MET A 984 -18.81 14.11 3.33
C MET A 984 -19.96 14.57 4.26
N TYR A 985 -21.22 14.28 3.92
CA TYR A 985 -22.40 14.74 4.65
C TYR A 985 -23.20 13.63 5.33
N GLU A 986 -22.98 12.37 4.95
CA GLU A 986 -23.84 11.23 5.34
C GLU A 986 -23.12 10.25 6.27
N GLY A 987 -21.79 10.17 6.20
CA GLY A 987 -21.05 9.09 6.83
C GLY A 987 -21.14 7.81 6.00
N ASP A 988 -21.19 6.65 6.66
CA ASP A 988 -21.15 5.33 6.03
C ASP A 988 -22.35 5.11 5.08
N ILE A 989 -22.09 4.74 3.84
CA ILE A 989 -23.14 4.41 2.87
C ILE A 989 -23.48 2.91 2.92
N SER A 990 -24.77 2.60 3.08
CA SER A 990 -25.33 1.27 2.81
C SER A 990 -26.83 1.35 2.52
N PRO A 991 -27.43 0.30 1.92
CA PRO A 991 -28.89 0.22 1.71
C PRO A 991 -29.70 0.39 3.01
N ALA A 992 -29.11 0.01 4.16
CA ALA A 992 -29.70 0.22 5.47
C ALA A 992 -29.63 1.70 5.90
N ASN A 993 -28.47 2.34 5.70
CA ASN A 993 -28.23 3.71 6.15
C ASN A 993 -29.04 4.76 5.37
N ILE A 994 -29.22 4.59 4.06
CA ILE A 994 -29.97 5.55 3.23
C ILE A 994 -31.46 5.68 3.62
N ASN A 995 -31.98 4.70 4.37
CA ASN A 995 -33.37 4.64 4.82
C ASN A 995 -33.54 4.93 6.33
N ILE A 996 -32.49 5.36 7.04
CA ILE A 996 -32.53 5.64 8.50
C ILE A 996 -33.62 6.66 8.87
N TRP A 997 -33.92 7.60 7.96
CA TRP A 997 -34.99 8.58 8.14
C TRP A 997 -36.35 7.94 8.47
N ARG A 998 -36.61 6.69 8.03
CA ARG A 998 -37.86 5.97 8.33
C ARG A 998 -38.03 5.68 9.83
N GLN A 999 -36.92 5.51 10.55
CA GLN A 999 -36.91 5.19 11.98
C GLN A 999 -36.78 6.45 12.84
N ASN A 1000 -35.94 7.39 12.41
CA ASN A 1000 -35.46 8.49 13.25
C ASN A 1000 -36.10 9.86 12.93
N MET A 1001 -36.79 10.03 11.79
CA MET A 1001 -37.49 11.29 11.49
C MET A 1001 -38.90 11.30 12.10
N PRO A 1002 -39.34 12.39 12.77
CA PRO A 1002 -40.69 12.49 13.29
C PRO A 1002 -41.76 12.31 12.19
N ARG A 1003 -42.78 11.49 12.44
CA ARG A 1003 -43.84 11.19 11.45
C ARG A 1003 -44.57 12.43 10.92
N LYS A 1004 -44.72 13.46 11.76
CA LYS A 1004 -45.31 14.76 11.35
C LYS A 1004 -44.47 15.45 10.26
N ASP A 1005 -43.15 15.33 10.35
CA ASP A 1005 -42.21 15.95 9.42
C ASP A 1005 -42.16 15.14 8.11
N ILE A 1006 -42.21 13.80 8.19
CA ILE A 1006 -42.36 12.91 7.02
C ILE A 1006 -43.62 13.26 6.23
N ARG A 1007 -44.78 13.37 6.89
CA ARG A 1007 -46.05 13.74 6.23
C ARG A 1007 -45.98 15.12 5.58
N LEU A 1008 -45.41 16.10 6.29
CA LEU A 1008 -45.23 17.45 5.77
C LEU A 1008 -44.39 17.46 4.48
N ILE A 1009 -43.31 16.68 4.44
CA ILE A 1009 -42.45 16.53 3.25
C ILE A 1009 -43.24 15.85 2.12
N GLU A 1010 -44.00 14.79 2.40
CA GLU A 1010 -44.77 14.06 1.39
C GLU A 1010 -45.96 14.86 0.83
N ASP A 1011 -46.60 15.69 1.65
CA ASP A 1011 -47.68 16.57 1.22
C ASP A 1011 -47.14 17.72 0.36
N THR A 1012 -45.93 18.21 0.67
CA THR A 1012 -45.26 19.28 -0.09
C THR A 1012 -44.66 18.76 -1.39
N CYS A 1013 -43.85 17.70 -1.33
CA CYS A 1013 -43.04 17.20 -2.44
C CYS A 1013 -43.72 16.08 -3.25
N GLY A 1014 -44.87 15.58 -2.80
CA GLY A 1014 -45.47 14.31 -3.27
C GLY A 1014 -45.69 14.20 -4.78
N VAL A 1015 -46.05 15.30 -5.44
CA VAL A 1015 -46.26 15.30 -6.91
C VAL A 1015 -44.95 15.00 -7.65
N VAL A 1016 -43.85 15.62 -7.26
CA VAL A 1016 -42.54 15.43 -7.88
C VAL A 1016 -41.92 14.11 -7.42
N MET A 1017 -42.10 13.73 -6.16
CA MET A 1017 -41.71 12.41 -5.65
C MET A 1017 -42.30 11.28 -6.52
N LYS A 1018 -43.60 11.34 -6.80
CA LYS A 1018 -44.27 10.36 -7.66
C LYS A 1018 -43.70 10.34 -9.07
N ARG A 1019 -43.39 11.51 -9.65
CA ARG A 1019 -42.76 11.63 -10.98
C ARG A 1019 -41.37 11.00 -11.03
N LEU A 1020 -40.63 11.04 -9.92
CA LEU A 1020 -39.30 10.42 -9.76
C LEU A 1020 -39.37 8.95 -9.30
N GLY A 1021 -40.56 8.37 -9.14
CA GLY A 1021 -40.72 6.99 -8.71
C GLY A 1021 -40.52 6.74 -7.21
N TYR A 1022 -40.60 7.77 -6.37
CA TYR A 1022 -40.63 7.61 -4.91
C TYR A 1022 -42.07 7.37 -4.42
N SER A 1023 -42.27 6.30 -3.64
CA SER A 1023 -43.55 5.99 -3.01
C SER A 1023 -43.73 6.74 -1.68
N ARG A 1024 -44.98 7.04 -1.32
CA ARG A 1024 -45.34 7.51 0.02
C ARG A 1024 -45.01 6.42 1.05
N PHE A 1025 -44.59 6.84 2.23
CA PHE A 1025 -44.28 5.96 3.33
C PHE A 1025 -45.59 5.46 3.93
N ILE A 1026 -45.95 4.21 3.62
CA ILE A 1026 -47.08 3.50 4.22
C ILE A 1026 -46.54 2.84 5.49
N SER A 1027 -47.05 3.26 6.64
CA SER A 1027 -46.66 2.70 7.95
C SER A 1027 -47.21 1.30 8.15
#